data_AF-A0A1L9P5X3-F1
#
_entry.id   AF-A0A1L9P5X3-F1
#
_cell.length_a   1.000
_cell.length_b   1.000
_cell.length_c   1.000
_cell.angle_alpha   90.00
_cell.angle_beta   90.00
_cell.angle_gamma   90.00
#
_symmetry.space_group_name_H-M   'P 1'
#
loop_
_entity.id
_entity.type
_entity.pdbx_description
1 polymer ?
#
loop_
_entity_poly.entity_id
_entity_poly.type
_entity_poly.pdbx_seq_one_letter_code
_entity_poly.pdbx_strand_id
1 'polypeptide(L)'
;MSIIITGAGGYVGQELASALLASDPNLTVTLADVVAPDVPASATQHASRTKCVKADLTSPAVVDELFSSTNRYDTVYLLHGIMSSGAEANFELGVRVNLDATRYILDRLRAVQPGVKVVFTSSLAVYGLAPKGFVIDETNFPPVPESSYGTQKLVIEFLLNDYSRRGFLDGRAVRLPTVTVRAGKPTQAASSFASGIIREPFNGEKAVLPVNRDVEMWVCSPYTVVKNLMHAATVPKEAFGDSRSVNLPGIVVSVQEMLDALEEVGGKEKRALVEEKYDADIDRIVQTWSPHFNPARALKLGFSEDIPILENGRPASSSSIPPPSLSTPTFHPVTMASRRLAFNLNQALRSRAALKSIQPVKRGFASPVALPSTTQSTTLSNGFTIATEHSPWAQTSTVGVWIDAGSRAETDKTNGTAHFLEHLAFKGTNKRSQHQLELEIENMGAHLNAYTSRENTVYYAKSFNNDVPKAVDILADILQHSKLESSAIERERDVILREQEEVDKQLEEVVFDHLHATAYQRQPLGRTILGPKENIQTITRDNLTEYINTNYTADRMVLVGAGGIPHQDLVRLAEQHFGSLPSKPPTSAAAALSAEQKRQPEFIGSEVRIRDDTLPTAHIALAAEGVSWKDDDYFTALVAQAIVGNWDRAMGNSPYLGSKLSSFVERNNLANSFMSFSTSYSDTGLWGIYLVSENMTGLDDLIHFALREWSRLSFNVTAAEVERAKAQLKASILLSLDGTTAVAEDIGRQIITTGRRLSPEDIERTIGQITEKDVMDFANRKLWDQDIAMSAVGSIEGILDYNRIRADMSRNTY
;
A
#
# COMPACT_ATOMS: atom_id res chain seq x y z
N MET A 1 43.54 -14.84 0.25
CA MET A 1 42.19 -14.31 -0.05
C MET A 1 42.32 -13.36 -1.23
N SER A 2 41.44 -13.44 -2.23
CA SER A 2 41.43 -12.55 -3.39
C SER A 2 40.22 -11.63 -3.36
N ILE A 3 40.47 -10.33 -3.50
CA ILE A 3 39.44 -9.30 -3.47
C ILE A 3 39.48 -8.51 -4.77
N ILE A 4 38.31 -8.11 -5.27
CA ILE A 4 38.19 -7.10 -6.32
C ILE A 4 37.43 -5.87 -5.83
N ILE A 5 37.91 -4.70 -6.21
CA ILE A 5 37.27 -3.41 -5.98
C ILE A 5 36.98 -2.78 -7.34
N THR A 6 35.70 -2.60 -7.65
CA THR A 6 35.26 -1.84 -8.85
C THR A 6 35.09 -0.37 -8.50
N GLY A 7 35.37 0.55 -9.43
CA GLY A 7 35.42 1.99 -9.10
C GLY A 7 36.66 2.35 -8.27
N ALA A 8 37.73 1.56 -8.41
CA ALA A 8 38.93 1.66 -7.60
C ALA A 8 39.79 2.91 -7.91
N GLY A 9 39.53 3.61 -9.00
CA GLY A 9 40.14 4.92 -9.29
C GLY A 9 39.56 6.04 -8.43
N GLY A 10 38.38 5.83 -7.82
CA GLY A 10 37.80 6.75 -6.86
C GLY A 10 38.53 6.78 -5.53
N TYR A 11 38.45 7.91 -4.82
CA TYR A 11 39.15 8.12 -3.54
C TYR A 11 38.87 7.03 -2.49
N VAL A 12 37.60 6.68 -2.24
CA VAL A 12 37.23 5.62 -1.29
C VAL A 12 37.79 4.26 -1.73
N GLY A 13 37.83 3.98 -3.04
CA GLY A 13 38.41 2.76 -3.59
C GLY A 13 39.91 2.64 -3.33
N GLN A 14 40.66 3.73 -3.51
CA GLN A 14 42.10 3.81 -3.25
C GLN A 14 42.44 3.64 -1.75
N GLU A 15 41.68 4.30 -0.88
CA GLU A 15 41.87 4.17 0.57
C GLU A 15 41.50 2.77 1.08
N LEU A 16 40.41 2.18 0.57
CA LEU A 16 40.01 0.82 0.89
C LEU A 16 41.06 -0.21 0.43
N ALA A 17 41.59 -0.05 -0.79
CA ALA A 17 42.65 -0.91 -1.30
C ALA A 17 43.90 -0.86 -0.41
N SER A 18 44.31 0.35 -0.01
CA SER A 18 45.46 0.56 0.86
C SER A 18 45.27 -0.13 2.22
N ALA A 19 44.11 0.07 2.84
CA ALA A 19 43.78 -0.51 4.14
C ALA A 19 43.69 -2.04 4.09
N LEU A 20 43.08 -2.61 3.05
CA LEU A 20 43.01 -4.07 2.85
C LEU A 20 44.41 -4.68 2.67
N LEU A 21 45.25 -4.09 1.82
CA LEU A 21 46.61 -4.57 1.57
C LEU A 21 47.49 -4.50 2.82
N ALA A 22 47.29 -3.50 3.68
CA ALA A 22 47.98 -3.37 4.96
C ALA A 22 47.48 -4.36 6.02
N SER A 23 46.20 -4.74 5.96
CA SER A 23 45.56 -5.59 6.98
C SER A 23 45.95 -7.08 6.93
N ASP A 24 46.23 -7.60 5.74
CA ASP A 24 46.58 -9.01 5.54
C ASP A 24 47.71 -9.17 4.49
N PRO A 25 48.87 -9.73 4.88
CA PRO A 25 49.99 -9.94 3.96
C PRO A 25 49.71 -10.97 2.85
N ASN A 26 48.71 -11.86 3.03
CA ASN A 26 48.34 -12.91 2.08
C ASN A 26 47.19 -12.52 1.15
N LEU A 27 46.68 -11.29 1.28
CA LEU A 27 45.57 -10.78 0.50
C LEU A 27 46.07 -10.20 -0.82
N THR A 28 45.38 -10.54 -1.91
CA THR A 28 45.61 -9.94 -3.24
C THR A 28 44.41 -9.09 -3.63
N VAL A 29 44.66 -7.90 -4.18
CA VAL A 29 43.60 -6.96 -4.57
C VAL A 29 43.65 -6.70 -6.07
N THR A 30 42.53 -6.89 -6.74
CA THR A 30 42.30 -6.41 -8.11
C THR A 30 41.57 -5.07 -8.04
N LEU A 31 42.16 -4.04 -8.66
CA LEU A 31 41.59 -2.71 -8.79
C LEU A 31 41.06 -2.55 -10.21
N ALA A 32 39.75 -2.34 -10.36
CA ALA A 32 39.09 -2.23 -11.66
C ALA A 32 38.36 -0.89 -11.79
N ASP A 33 38.60 -0.16 -12.88
CA ASP A 33 37.89 1.07 -13.20
C ASP A 33 37.97 1.38 -14.71
N VAL A 34 37.12 2.29 -15.21
CA VAL A 34 37.02 2.65 -16.64
C VAL A 34 38.33 3.22 -17.19
N VAL A 35 39.13 3.83 -16.31
CA VAL A 35 40.55 4.16 -16.51
C VAL A 35 41.36 3.25 -15.62
N ALA A 36 42.48 2.70 -16.11
CA ALA A 36 43.34 1.84 -15.30
C ALA A 36 43.75 2.58 -14.00
N PRO A 37 43.42 2.07 -12.81
CA PRO A 37 43.78 2.73 -11.57
C PRO A 37 45.27 2.57 -11.28
N ASP A 38 45.86 3.54 -10.60
CA ASP A 38 47.21 3.41 -10.06
C ASP A 38 47.19 2.53 -8.79
N VAL A 39 48.34 1.93 -8.48
CA VAL A 39 48.56 1.36 -7.14
C VAL A 39 48.53 2.50 -6.13
N PRO A 40 47.78 2.40 -5.03
CA PRO A 40 47.68 3.48 -4.06
C PRO A 40 49.06 3.92 -3.56
N ALA A 41 49.30 5.23 -3.50
CA ALA A 41 50.61 5.79 -3.15
C ALA A 41 51.11 5.30 -1.77
N SER A 42 50.20 5.17 -0.80
CA SER A 42 50.45 4.65 0.56
C SER A 42 50.68 3.13 0.62
N ALA A 43 50.42 2.41 -0.47
CA ALA A 43 50.55 0.95 -0.60
C ALA A 43 51.51 0.52 -1.72
N THR A 44 52.40 1.40 -2.18
CA THR A 44 53.37 1.11 -3.24
C THR A 44 54.27 -0.09 -2.91
N GLN A 45 54.61 -0.29 -1.64
CA GLN A 45 55.32 -1.47 -1.13
C GLN A 45 54.56 -2.80 -1.31
N HIS A 46 53.28 -2.75 -1.68
CA HIS A 46 52.40 -3.90 -1.92
C HIS A 46 52.02 -4.07 -3.39
N ALA A 47 52.71 -3.38 -4.32
CA ALA A 47 52.43 -3.43 -5.75
C ALA A 47 52.43 -4.86 -6.32
N SER A 48 53.29 -5.76 -5.80
CA SER A 48 53.35 -7.16 -6.24
C SER A 48 52.08 -7.98 -5.95
N ARG A 49 51.21 -7.51 -5.04
CA ARG A 49 49.93 -8.13 -4.67
C ARG A 49 48.72 -7.39 -5.23
N THR A 50 48.96 -6.38 -6.06
CA THR A 50 47.92 -5.50 -6.61
C THR A 50 47.85 -5.66 -8.12
N LYS A 51 46.67 -5.94 -8.66
CA LYS A 51 46.42 -6.00 -10.10
C LYS A 51 45.53 -4.85 -10.51
N CYS A 52 46.06 -3.91 -11.30
CA CYS A 52 45.29 -2.80 -11.85
C CYS A 52 44.75 -3.14 -13.23
N VAL A 53 43.44 -3.00 -13.42
CA VAL A 53 42.72 -3.40 -14.63
C VAL A 53 41.88 -2.24 -15.14
N LYS A 54 42.06 -1.89 -16.41
CA LYS A 54 41.11 -1.04 -17.12
C LYS A 54 39.89 -1.87 -17.48
N ALA A 55 38.73 -1.54 -16.92
CA ALA A 55 37.49 -2.26 -17.12
C ALA A 55 36.31 -1.29 -17.27
N ASP A 56 35.73 -1.23 -18.47
CA ASP A 56 34.41 -0.61 -18.67
C ASP A 56 33.33 -1.63 -18.32
N LEU A 57 32.75 -1.48 -17.13
CA LEU A 57 31.77 -2.39 -16.58
C LEU A 57 30.40 -2.31 -17.27
N THR A 58 30.19 -1.31 -18.16
CA THR A 58 28.99 -1.26 -19.01
C THR A 58 29.04 -2.25 -20.18
N SER A 59 30.21 -2.85 -20.44
CA SER A 59 30.40 -3.88 -21.46
C SER A 59 30.26 -5.28 -20.85
N PRO A 60 29.24 -6.07 -21.25
CA PRO A 60 29.08 -7.45 -20.79
C PRO A 60 30.32 -8.32 -21.02
N ALA A 61 31.03 -8.14 -22.14
CA ALA A 61 32.23 -8.90 -22.46
C ALA A 61 33.37 -8.65 -21.45
N VAL A 62 33.54 -7.40 -21.00
CA VAL A 62 34.53 -7.04 -19.97
C VAL A 62 34.13 -7.63 -18.62
N VAL A 63 32.84 -7.58 -18.26
CA VAL A 63 32.33 -8.19 -17.03
C VAL A 63 32.50 -9.71 -17.06
N ASP A 64 32.26 -10.37 -18.19
CA ASP A 64 32.40 -11.82 -18.35
C ASP A 64 33.86 -12.30 -18.25
N GLU A 65 34.82 -11.49 -18.74
CA GLU A 65 36.25 -11.72 -18.58
C GLU A 65 36.69 -11.52 -17.12
N LEU A 66 36.22 -10.43 -16.50
CA LEU A 66 36.57 -10.06 -15.13
C LEU A 66 36.00 -11.06 -14.12
N PHE A 67 34.79 -11.58 -14.36
CA PHE A 67 34.13 -12.55 -13.50
C PHE A 67 33.85 -13.84 -14.27
N SER A 68 34.73 -14.82 -14.11
CA SER A 68 34.63 -16.11 -14.78
C SER A 68 34.82 -17.27 -13.81
N SER A 69 34.65 -18.50 -14.30
CA SER A 69 34.93 -19.70 -13.50
C SER A 69 36.41 -19.85 -13.14
N THR A 70 37.31 -19.24 -13.93
CA THR A 70 38.77 -19.26 -13.73
C THR A 70 39.30 -18.04 -13.00
N ASN A 71 38.62 -16.89 -13.06
CA ASN A 71 38.98 -15.68 -12.32
C ASN A 71 38.00 -15.45 -11.15
N ARG A 72 38.27 -16.10 -10.01
CA ARG A 72 37.39 -16.11 -8.83
C ARG A 72 37.87 -15.18 -7.72
N TYR A 73 36.91 -14.57 -7.03
CA TYR A 73 37.16 -13.69 -5.89
C TYR A 73 36.45 -14.22 -4.63
N ASP A 74 37.06 -14.01 -3.47
CA ASP A 74 36.44 -14.29 -2.17
C ASP A 74 35.52 -13.14 -1.74
N THR A 75 35.80 -11.91 -2.19
CA THR A 75 34.99 -10.74 -1.90
C THR A 75 35.01 -9.75 -3.06
N VAL A 76 33.83 -9.25 -3.42
CA VAL A 76 33.62 -8.28 -4.49
C VAL A 76 33.08 -6.98 -3.88
N TYR A 77 33.86 -5.91 -3.95
CA TYR A 77 33.42 -4.56 -3.57
C TYR A 77 32.91 -3.81 -4.81
N LEU A 78 31.65 -3.39 -4.75
CA LEU A 78 30.98 -2.64 -5.81
C LEU A 78 30.90 -1.15 -5.45
N LEU A 79 31.92 -0.38 -5.88
CA LEU A 79 32.01 1.08 -5.67
C LEU A 79 31.91 1.88 -6.98
N HIS A 80 31.91 1.21 -8.14
CA HIS A 80 31.72 1.90 -9.42
C HIS A 80 30.34 2.59 -9.46
N GLY A 81 30.28 3.73 -10.15
CA GLY A 81 29.04 4.44 -10.34
C GLY A 81 29.24 5.90 -10.71
N ILE A 82 28.18 6.51 -11.20
CA ILE A 82 28.06 7.95 -11.40
C ILE A 82 27.30 8.52 -10.21
N MET A 83 27.82 9.62 -9.66
CA MET A 83 27.28 10.26 -8.47
C MET A 83 25.98 11.02 -8.77
N SER A 84 25.30 11.51 -7.71
CA SER A 84 23.96 12.10 -7.80
C SER A 84 23.80 13.16 -8.89
N SER A 85 24.63 14.20 -8.93
CA SER A 85 24.52 15.25 -9.95
C SER A 85 24.79 14.74 -11.37
N GLY A 86 25.72 13.80 -11.54
CA GLY A 86 26.00 13.19 -12.85
C GLY A 86 24.85 12.31 -13.35
N ALA A 87 24.20 11.57 -12.45
CA ALA A 87 23.05 10.73 -12.78
C ALA A 87 21.79 11.55 -13.09
N GLU A 88 21.60 12.69 -12.40
CA GLU A 88 20.51 13.64 -12.70
C GLU A 88 20.75 14.37 -14.03
N ALA A 89 21.99 14.81 -14.28
CA ALA A 89 22.32 15.51 -15.53
C ALA A 89 22.26 14.59 -16.76
N ASN A 90 22.49 13.29 -16.59
CA ASN A 90 22.43 12.30 -17.66
C ASN A 90 21.82 10.99 -17.16
N PHE A 91 20.49 10.96 -17.15
CA PHE A 91 19.70 9.82 -16.71
C PHE A 91 20.12 8.50 -17.37
N GLU A 92 20.26 8.48 -18.70
CA GLU A 92 20.62 7.29 -19.48
C GLU A 92 21.98 6.72 -19.10
N LEU A 93 22.96 7.60 -18.90
CA LEU A 93 24.29 7.19 -18.45
C LEU A 93 24.24 6.68 -17.01
N GLY A 94 23.45 7.33 -16.14
CA GLY A 94 23.18 6.87 -14.77
C GLY A 94 22.58 5.47 -14.74
N VAL A 95 21.52 5.20 -15.52
CA VAL A 95 20.90 3.88 -15.62
C VAL A 95 21.90 2.83 -16.11
N ARG A 96 22.62 3.12 -17.20
CA ARG A 96 23.59 2.18 -17.78
C ARG A 96 24.71 1.81 -16.79
N VAL A 97 25.25 2.78 -16.06
CA VAL A 97 26.40 2.56 -15.18
C VAL A 97 25.98 2.07 -13.79
N ASN A 98 24.99 2.71 -13.15
CA ASN A 98 24.62 2.39 -11.77
C ASN A 98 23.69 1.19 -11.66
N LEU A 99 22.78 1.01 -12.63
CA LEU A 99 21.77 -0.04 -12.60
C LEU A 99 22.17 -1.22 -13.49
N ASP A 100 22.28 -1.03 -14.80
CA ASP A 100 22.43 -2.15 -15.74
C ASP A 100 23.77 -2.87 -15.56
N ALA A 101 24.88 -2.14 -15.47
CA ALA A 101 26.19 -2.73 -15.23
C ALA A 101 26.25 -3.48 -13.89
N THR A 102 25.72 -2.89 -12.82
CA THR A 102 25.72 -3.53 -11.49
C THR A 102 24.81 -4.77 -11.48
N ARG A 103 23.61 -4.69 -12.07
CA ARG A 103 22.71 -5.83 -12.23
C ARG A 103 23.39 -6.96 -13.01
N TYR A 104 24.03 -6.65 -14.13
CA TYR A 104 24.71 -7.65 -14.95
C TYR A 104 25.87 -8.31 -14.19
N ILE A 105 26.64 -7.54 -13.39
CA ILE A 105 27.66 -8.09 -12.50
C ILE A 105 27.03 -9.07 -11.49
N LEU A 106 25.94 -8.71 -10.82
CA LEU A 106 25.26 -9.60 -9.88
C LEU A 106 24.76 -10.88 -10.56
N ASP A 107 24.19 -10.75 -11.77
CA ASP A 107 23.75 -11.88 -12.60
C ASP A 107 24.90 -12.79 -13.01
N ARG A 108 26.05 -12.19 -13.36
CA ARG A 108 27.25 -12.94 -13.72
C ARG A 108 27.82 -13.68 -12.52
N LEU A 109 27.94 -13.01 -11.37
CA LEU A 109 28.46 -13.60 -10.14
C LEU A 109 27.62 -14.78 -9.67
N ARG A 110 26.28 -14.67 -9.67
CA ARG A 110 25.43 -15.82 -9.27
C ARG A 110 25.57 -17.01 -10.20
N ALA A 111 25.89 -16.79 -11.47
CA ALA A 111 26.04 -17.85 -12.46
C ALA A 111 27.40 -18.57 -12.35
N VAL A 112 28.49 -17.83 -12.13
CA VAL A 112 29.86 -18.38 -12.20
C VAL A 112 30.55 -18.56 -10.85
N GLN A 113 30.10 -17.86 -9.81
CA GLN A 113 30.69 -17.83 -8.47
C GLN A 113 29.58 -17.81 -7.38
N PRO A 114 28.70 -18.82 -7.33
CA PRO A 114 27.62 -18.87 -6.34
C PRO A 114 28.18 -18.84 -4.90
N GLY A 115 27.51 -18.06 -4.04
CA GLY A 115 27.91 -17.86 -2.64
C GLY A 115 29.03 -16.86 -2.42
N VAL A 116 29.56 -16.22 -3.48
CA VAL A 116 30.57 -15.16 -3.33
C VAL A 116 30.01 -14.00 -2.51
N LYS A 117 30.88 -13.41 -1.69
CA LYS A 117 30.56 -12.26 -0.86
C LYS A 117 30.62 -10.97 -1.67
N VAL A 118 29.53 -10.21 -1.63
CA VAL A 118 29.39 -8.95 -2.35
C VAL A 118 29.12 -7.83 -1.35
N VAL A 119 29.98 -6.82 -1.32
CA VAL A 119 29.78 -5.59 -0.56
C VAL A 119 29.41 -4.49 -1.56
N PHE A 120 28.13 -4.13 -1.59
CA PHE A 120 27.59 -3.08 -2.44
C PHE A 120 27.50 -1.76 -1.67
N THR A 121 28.09 -0.72 -2.24
CA THR A 121 27.98 0.64 -1.68
C THR A 121 26.72 1.32 -2.20
N SER A 122 25.71 1.36 -1.34
CA SER A 122 24.50 2.14 -1.53
C SER A 122 24.65 3.53 -0.89
N SER A 123 23.56 4.30 -0.83
CA SER A 123 23.54 5.67 -0.33
C SER A 123 22.32 5.90 0.53
N LEU A 124 22.42 6.83 1.49
CA LEU A 124 21.24 7.32 2.22
C LEU A 124 20.26 8.09 1.30
N ALA A 125 20.67 8.46 0.08
CA ALA A 125 19.77 9.01 -0.95
C ALA A 125 18.72 8.03 -1.47
N VAL A 126 18.74 6.76 -1.04
CA VAL A 126 17.61 5.83 -1.23
C VAL A 126 16.38 6.26 -0.45
N TYR A 127 16.56 7.10 0.58
CA TYR A 127 15.49 7.80 1.27
C TYR A 127 15.26 9.17 0.64
N GLY A 128 14.01 9.62 0.68
CA GLY A 128 13.64 11.00 0.36
C GLY A 128 13.71 11.90 1.59
N LEU A 129 13.11 13.08 1.50
CA LEU A 129 13.07 14.03 2.60
C LEU A 129 12.06 13.58 3.67
N ALA A 130 12.54 13.24 4.86
CA ALA A 130 11.70 12.93 5.99
C ALA A 130 11.12 14.20 6.64
N PRO A 131 9.96 14.10 7.32
CA PRO A 131 9.41 15.22 8.07
C PRO A 131 10.42 15.79 9.07
N LYS A 132 10.37 17.11 9.27
CA LYS A 132 11.29 17.80 10.19
C LYS A 132 11.29 17.14 11.58
N GLY A 133 12.46 16.76 12.06
CA GLY A 133 12.66 16.11 13.37
C GLY A 133 12.46 14.59 13.37
N PHE A 134 12.17 13.97 12.21
CA PHE A 134 12.11 12.53 12.09
C PHE A 134 13.52 11.92 11.98
N VAL A 135 13.78 10.84 12.73
CA VAL A 135 15.07 10.14 12.73
C VAL A 135 14.89 8.78 12.03
N ILE A 136 15.53 8.61 10.88
CA ILE A 136 15.35 7.43 10.03
C ILE A 136 16.18 6.24 10.53
N ASP A 137 15.56 5.06 10.60
CA ASP A 137 16.24 3.76 10.65
C ASP A 137 15.84 2.88 9.43
N GLU A 138 16.33 1.64 9.38
CA GLU A 138 16.04 0.73 8.26
C GLU A 138 14.58 0.24 8.21
N THR A 139 13.76 0.52 9.23
CA THR A 139 12.41 -0.05 9.41
C THR A 139 11.30 0.99 9.55
N ASN A 140 11.62 2.20 10.01
CA ASN A 140 10.63 3.21 10.41
C ASN A 140 10.27 4.21 9.30
N PHE A 141 11.05 4.25 8.22
CA PHE A 141 10.83 5.15 7.09
C PHE A 141 11.03 4.37 5.79
N PRO A 142 10.02 4.29 4.91
CA PRO A 142 10.17 3.59 3.64
C PRO A 142 11.19 4.32 2.76
N PRO A 143 12.07 3.59 2.03
CA PRO A 143 12.92 4.19 1.01
C PRO A 143 12.07 4.76 -0.13
N VAL A 144 11.98 6.09 -0.22
CA VAL A 144 11.26 6.83 -1.26
C VAL A 144 12.24 7.81 -1.93
N PRO A 145 13.14 7.34 -2.79
CA PRO A 145 14.19 8.19 -3.34
C PRO A 145 13.62 9.29 -4.22
N GLU A 146 14.09 10.52 -4.02
CA GLU A 146 13.72 11.70 -4.83
C GLU A 146 14.78 12.01 -5.91
N SER A 147 15.72 11.10 -6.14
CA SER A 147 16.72 11.20 -7.21
C SER A 147 16.85 9.90 -8.00
N SER A 148 17.27 10.02 -9.26
CA SER A 148 17.61 8.92 -10.16
C SER A 148 18.72 8.06 -9.55
N TYR A 149 19.73 8.69 -8.94
CA TYR A 149 20.81 8.00 -8.24
C TYR A 149 20.30 7.15 -7.06
N GLY A 150 19.45 7.74 -6.20
CA GLY A 150 18.80 7.03 -5.09
C GLY A 150 17.96 5.85 -5.56
N THR A 151 17.18 6.06 -6.62
CA THR A 151 16.34 5.02 -7.24
C THR A 151 17.18 3.86 -7.76
N GLN A 152 18.23 4.15 -8.55
CA GLN A 152 19.13 3.14 -9.11
C GLN A 152 19.80 2.31 -8.00
N LYS A 153 20.25 2.96 -6.91
CA LYS A 153 20.84 2.26 -5.76
C LYS A 153 19.83 1.35 -5.05
N LEU A 154 18.61 1.83 -4.81
CA LEU A 154 17.56 1.05 -4.14
C LEU A 154 17.15 -0.20 -4.93
N VAL A 155 17.06 -0.11 -6.26
CA VAL A 155 16.77 -1.28 -7.12
C VAL A 155 17.84 -2.36 -6.95
N ILE A 156 19.12 -1.97 -6.92
CA ILE A 156 20.22 -2.92 -6.69
C ILE A 156 20.17 -3.51 -5.27
N GLU A 157 19.79 -2.73 -4.25
CA GLU A 157 19.63 -3.27 -2.90
C GLU A 157 18.59 -4.41 -2.88
N PHE A 158 17.44 -4.22 -3.52
CA PHE A 158 16.40 -5.25 -3.58
C PHE A 158 16.85 -6.50 -4.35
N LEU A 159 17.54 -6.33 -5.48
CA LEU A 159 18.11 -7.45 -6.23
C LEU A 159 19.15 -8.22 -5.40
N LEU A 160 20.07 -7.50 -4.73
CA LEU A 160 21.09 -8.12 -3.89
C LEU A 160 20.45 -8.84 -2.69
N ASN A 161 19.39 -8.27 -2.11
CA ASN A 161 18.65 -8.90 -1.01
C ASN A 161 17.98 -10.20 -1.45
N ASP A 162 17.29 -10.20 -2.60
CA ASP A 162 16.66 -11.41 -3.14
C ASP A 162 17.69 -12.49 -3.49
N TYR A 163 18.78 -12.10 -4.16
CA TYR A 163 19.84 -13.05 -4.53
C TYR A 163 20.49 -13.65 -3.28
N SER A 164 20.61 -12.88 -2.21
CA SER A 164 21.14 -13.38 -0.94
C SER A 164 20.15 -14.29 -0.20
N ARG A 165 18.86 -13.92 -0.15
CA ARG A 165 17.79 -14.75 0.44
C ARG A 165 17.67 -16.11 -0.24
N ARG A 166 17.86 -16.15 -1.57
CA ARG A 166 17.85 -17.37 -2.38
C ARG A 166 19.15 -18.17 -2.33
N GLY A 167 20.15 -17.70 -1.59
CA GLY A 167 21.44 -18.38 -1.44
C GLY A 167 22.37 -18.28 -2.66
N PHE A 168 22.08 -17.39 -3.61
CA PHE A 168 22.91 -17.20 -4.80
C PHE A 168 24.18 -16.41 -4.51
N LEU A 169 24.10 -15.41 -3.63
CA LEU A 169 25.21 -14.54 -3.24
C LEU A 169 25.21 -14.33 -1.72
N ASP A 170 26.33 -13.91 -1.15
CA ASP A 170 26.40 -13.42 0.24
C ASP A 170 26.50 -11.88 0.22
N GLY A 171 25.36 -11.23 -0.02
CA GLY A 171 25.27 -9.79 -0.24
C GLY A 171 25.21 -8.94 1.03
N ARG A 172 25.84 -7.77 0.99
CA ARG A 172 25.87 -6.73 2.02
C ARG A 172 25.68 -5.37 1.34
N ALA A 173 24.56 -4.70 1.59
CA ALA A 173 24.30 -3.36 1.08
C ALA A 173 24.57 -2.33 2.19
N VAL A 174 25.63 -1.54 2.05
CA VAL A 174 25.98 -0.51 3.03
C VAL A 174 25.59 0.86 2.49
N ARG A 175 24.68 1.55 3.16
CA ARG A 175 24.23 2.89 2.78
C ARG A 175 25.17 3.92 3.38
N LEU A 176 25.95 4.57 2.52
CA LEU A 176 26.99 5.49 2.95
C LEU A 176 26.40 6.88 3.31
N PRO A 177 26.85 7.48 4.43
CA PRO A 177 26.73 8.91 4.69
C PRO A 177 27.44 9.76 3.64
N THR A 178 27.22 11.07 3.70
CA THR A 178 27.98 12.01 2.89
C THR A 178 29.44 12.04 3.37
N VAL A 179 30.34 11.43 2.61
CA VAL A 179 31.74 11.35 3.04
C VAL A 179 32.44 12.72 2.92
N THR A 180 32.95 13.25 4.03
CA THR A 180 33.65 14.54 4.16
C THR A 180 34.74 14.40 5.22
N VAL A 181 35.93 14.99 5.13
CA VAL A 181 36.52 15.80 4.04
C VAL A 181 37.37 14.88 3.17
N ARG A 182 37.00 14.72 1.89
CA ARG A 182 37.74 13.83 0.98
C ARG A 182 38.97 14.51 0.40
N ALA A 183 40.12 13.84 0.35
CA ALA A 183 41.25 14.32 -0.44
C ALA A 183 40.98 14.12 -1.96
N GLY A 184 41.60 14.96 -2.81
CA GLY A 184 41.49 14.86 -4.28
C GLY A 184 40.60 15.92 -4.93
N LYS A 185 40.47 15.88 -6.27
CA LYS A 185 39.67 16.86 -7.03
C LYS A 185 38.17 16.69 -6.79
N PRO A 186 37.36 17.77 -6.88
CA PRO A 186 35.90 17.68 -6.80
C PRO A 186 35.33 16.66 -7.80
N THR A 187 34.33 15.90 -7.36
CA THR A 187 33.59 14.93 -8.21
C THR A 187 32.25 15.53 -8.64
N GLN A 188 31.56 14.91 -9.62
CA GLN A 188 30.19 15.30 -10.01
C GLN A 188 29.12 14.85 -9.00
N ALA A 189 29.37 15.05 -7.71
CA ALA A 189 28.42 14.79 -6.63
C ALA A 189 27.84 16.12 -6.13
N ALA A 190 26.54 16.16 -5.85
CA ALA A 190 25.89 17.35 -5.29
C ALA A 190 26.50 17.75 -3.94
N SER A 191 27.04 16.78 -3.20
CA SER A 191 27.69 16.98 -1.90
C SER A 191 29.14 17.45 -2.00
N SER A 192 29.71 17.62 -3.20
CA SER A 192 31.13 17.98 -3.37
C SER A 192 31.49 19.28 -2.66
N PHE A 193 30.55 20.22 -2.54
CA PHE A 193 30.77 21.46 -1.80
C PHE A 193 31.07 21.22 -0.31
N ALA A 194 30.50 20.18 0.32
CA ALA A 194 30.67 19.93 1.76
C ALA A 194 32.14 19.59 2.11
N SER A 195 32.86 18.90 1.22
CA SER A 195 34.32 18.79 1.33
C SER A 195 35.03 20.05 0.83
N GLY A 196 34.49 20.66 -0.23
CA GLY A 196 35.06 21.82 -0.92
C GLY A 196 35.26 23.04 -0.02
N ILE A 197 34.26 23.36 0.80
CA ILE A 197 34.28 24.51 1.71
C ILE A 197 35.29 24.35 2.85
N ILE A 198 35.88 23.17 3.05
CA ILE A 198 36.92 22.94 4.07
C ILE A 198 38.29 22.76 3.40
N ARG A 199 38.40 21.82 2.44
CA ARG A 199 39.68 21.41 1.85
C ARG A 199 40.36 22.51 1.05
N GLU A 200 39.64 23.18 0.15
CA GLU A 200 40.17 24.19 -0.77
C GLU A 200 40.74 25.37 0.04
N PRO A 201 40.04 25.91 1.06
CA PRO A 201 40.62 26.89 1.98
C PRO A 201 41.91 26.42 2.63
N PHE A 202 41.99 25.20 3.18
CA PHE A 202 43.24 24.69 3.78
C PHE A 202 44.40 24.70 2.79
N ASN A 203 44.13 24.43 1.50
CA ASN A 203 45.11 24.52 0.42
C ASN A 203 45.38 25.96 -0.08
N GLY A 204 44.67 26.96 0.44
CA GLY A 204 44.80 28.37 0.04
C GLY A 204 43.99 28.72 -1.22
N GLU A 205 43.07 27.86 -1.61
CA GLU A 205 42.19 28.03 -2.77
C GLU A 205 40.82 28.56 -2.33
N LYS A 206 40.12 29.25 -3.24
CA LYS A 206 38.75 29.71 -2.99
C LYS A 206 37.76 28.55 -3.13
N ALA A 207 36.75 28.52 -2.27
CA ALA A 207 35.64 27.58 -2.36
C ALA A 207 34.32 28.31 -2.54
N VAL A 208 33.36 27.67 -3.23
CA VAL A 208 32.00 28.17 -3.36
C VAL A 208 31.08 27.37 -2.44
N LEU A 209 30.27 28.07 -1.65
CA LEU A 209 29.15 27.51 -0.90
C LEU A 209 27.85 27.72 -1.70
N PRO A 210 27.26 26.66 -2.27
CA PRO A 210 26.07 26.76 -3.12
C PRO A 210 24.72 26.71 -2.39
N VAL A 211 24.69 26.37 -1.10
CA VAL A 211 23.46 26.14 -0.32
C VAL A 211 23.40 27.03 0.93
N ASN A 212 22.24 27.07 1.59
CA ASN A 212 22.08 27.82 2.84
C ASN A 212 22.93 27.20 3.98
N ARG A 213 23.41 28.05 4.88
CA ARG A 213 24.21 27.68 6.06
C ARG A 213 23.45 26.82 7.07
N ASP A 214 22.13 26.93 7.09
CA ASP A 214 21.25 26.18 7.99
C ASP A 214 21.00 24.73 7.53
N VAL A 215 21.51 24.33 6.36
CA VAL A 215 21.35 22.97 5.84
C VAL A 215 22.11 21.99 6.72
N GLU A 216 21.41 21.03 7.29
CA GLU A 216 21.96 19.90 8.02
C GLU A 216 22.26 18.73 7.08
N MET A 217 23.32 17.98 7.38
CA MET A 217 23.74 16.82 6.60
C MET A 217 24.21 15.68 7.50
N TRP A 218 23.89 14.44 7.13
CA TRP A 218 24.49 13.25 7.74
C TRP A 218 25.83 12.94 7.08
N VAL A 219 26.93 13.21 7.78
CA VAL A 219 28.29 13.13 7.25
C VAL A 219 29.14 12.08 7.94
N CYS A 220 30.21 11.64 7.28
CA CYS A 220 31.19 10.72 7.85
C CYS A 220 32.59 10.94 7.26
N SER A 221 33.65 10.74 8.05
CA SER A 221 35.02 10.80 7.61
C SER A 221 35.37 9.64 6.66
N PRO A 222 36.28 9.85 5.68
CA PRO A 222 36.76 8.78 4.82
C PRO A 222 37.37 7.61 5.59
N TYR A 223 38.06 7.89 6.69
CA TYR A 223 38.68 6.88 7.54
C TYR A 223 37.65 5.92 8.12
N THR A 224 36.59 6.45 8.73
CA THR A 224 35.50 5.65 9.31
C THR A 224 34.73 4.88 8.24
N VAL A 225 34.51 5.48 7.05
CA VAL A 225 33.91 4.78 5.91
C VAL A 225 34.74 3.57 5.49
N VAL A 226 36.06 3.72 5.34
CA VAL A 226 36.94 2.61 4.95
C VAL A 226 36.98 1.53 6.02
N LYS A 227 37.08 1.92 7.31
CA LYS A 227 37.01 1.00 8.45
C LYS A 227 35.71 0.18 8.42
N ASN A 228 34.58 0.84 8.19
CA ASN A 228 33.28 0.20 8.11
C ASN A 228 33.13 -0.67 6.87
N LEU A 229 33.70 -0.31 5.71
CA LEU A 229 33.70 -1.15 4.51
C LEU A 229 34.51 -2.44 4.72
N MET A 230 35.67 -2.36 5.36
CA MET A 230 36.44 -3.55 5.74
C MET A 230 35.65 -4.43 6.71
N HIS A 231 35.03 -3.82 7.72
CA HIS A 231 34.20 -4.54 8.70
C HIS A 231 33.01 -5.24 8.05
N ALA A 232 32.33 -4.60 7.09
CA ALA A 232 31.18 -5.15 6.39
C ALA A 232 31.48 -6.54 5.84
N ALA A 233 32.64 -6.72 5.20
CA ALA A 233 33.04 -8.01 4.64
C ALA A 233 33.27 -9.10 5.72
N THR A 234 33.53 -8.73 6.97
CA THR A 234 33.75 -9.68 8.07
C THR A 234 32.48 -10.09 8.79
N VAL A 235 31.41 -9.28 8.72
CA VAL A 235 30.14 -9.56 9.41
C VAL A 235 29.54 -10.89 8.89
N PRO A 236 29.21 -11.83 9.80
CA PRO A 236 28.53 -13.08 9.44
C PRO A 236 27.21 -12.81 8.74
N LYS A 237 26.91 -13.59 7.69
CA LYS A 237 25.68 -13.39 6.91
C LYS A 237 24.42 -13.57 7.77
N GLU A 238 24.47 -14.41 8.79
CA GLU A 238 23.36 -14.69 9.69
C GLU A 238 23.01 -13.46 10.55
N ALA A 239 23.99 -12.60 10.85
CA ALA A 239 23.79 -11.43 11.69
C ALA A 239 22.93 -10.34 11.02
N PHE A 240 22.90 -10.29 9.68
CA PHE A 240 22.06 -9.34 8.94
C PHE A 240 20.56 -9.72 8.98
N GLY A 241 20.20 -10.98 9.25
CA GLY A 241 18.81 -11.43 9.19
C GLY A 241 18.19 -11.28 7.79
N ASP A 242 16.95 -10.81 7.73
CA ASP A 242 16.14 -10.77 6.50
C ASP A 242 16.52 -9.64 5.52
N SER A 243 17.20 -8.60 6.00
CA SER A 243 17.64 -7.47 5.20
C SER A 243 19.17 -7.39 5.14
N ARG A 244 19.71 -7.38 3.93
CA ARG A 244 21.15 -7.15 3.67
C ARG A 244 21.56 -5.68 3.75
N SER A 245 20.61 -4.76 3.93
CA SER A 245 20.87 -3.32 3.99
C SER A 245 21.16 -2.84 5.41
N VAL A 246 22.08 -1.88 5.53
CA VAL A 246 22.41 -1.19 6.79
C VAL A 246 22.80 0.27 6.53
N ASN A 247 22.25 1.19 7.33
CA ASN A 247 22.62 2.60 7.37
C ASN A 247 23.93 2.73 8.13
N LEU A 248 25.03 3.14 7.48
CA LEU A 248 26.29 3.26 8.21
C LEU A 248 26.27 4.46 9.18
N PRO A 249 26.98 4.35 10.32
CA PRO A 249 27.11 5.44 11.28
C PRO A 249 27.70 6.69 10.65
N GLY A 250 27.22 7.85 11.11
CA GLY A 250 27.68 9.18 10.75
C GLY A 250 27.25 10.18 11.82
N ILE A 251 27.46 11.46 11.56
CA ILE A 251 27.09 12.55 12.46
C ILE A 251 26.25 13.59 11.71
N VAL A 252 25.29 14.21 12.41
CA VAL A 252 24.57 15.39 11.88
C VAL A 252 25.49 16.59 12.00
N VAL A 253 25.68 17.32 10.90
CA VAL A 253 26.43 18.58 10.88
C VAL A 253 25.74 19.57 9.95
N SER A 254 25.51 20.78 10.42
CA SER A 254 25.07 21.92 9.61
C SER A 254 26.21 22.54 8.83
N VAL A 255 25.91 23.17 7.69
CA VAL A 255 26.90 23.92 6.92
C VAL A 255 27.55 25.02 7.77
N GLN A 256 26.80 25.67 8.66
CA GLN A 256 27.35 26.64 9.61
C GLN A 256 28.39 25.99 10.55
N GLU A 257 28.10 24.82 11.12
CA GLU A 257 29.07 24.10 11.97
C GLU A 257 30.33 23.66 11.19
N MET A 258 30.22 23.33 9.90
CA MET A 258 31.38 23.06 9.05
C MET A 258 32.26 24.31 8.85
N LEU A 259 31.63 25.48 8.68
CA LEU A 259 32.32 26.77 8.53
C LEU A 259 32.97 27.23 9.84
N ASP A 260 32.30 26.98 10.97
CA ASP A 260 32.82 27.29 12.30
C ASP A 260 34.04 26.39 12.60
N ALA A 261 33.97 25.10 12.27
CA ALA A 261 35.11 24.19 12.39
C ALA A 261 36.29 24.62 11.49
N LEU A 262 36.03 25.14 10.29
CA LEU A 262 37.07 25.71 9.42
C LEU A 262 37.72 26.95 10.06
N GLU A 263 36.93 27.86 10.62
CA GLU A 263 37.46 29.06 11.27
C GLU A 263 38.25 28.72 12.53
N GLU A 264 37.79 27.76 13.32
CA GLU A 264 38.46 27.35 14.55
C GLU A 264 39.81 26.66 14.28
N VAL A 265 39.88 25.78 13.28
CA VAL A 265 41.11 25.03 12.96
C VAL A 265 42.04 25.80 12.02
N GLY A 266 41.49 26.53 11.03
CA GLY A 266 42.23 27.22 9.98
C GLY A 266 42.38 28.74 10.19
N GLY A 267 41.62 29.34 11.10
CA GLY A 267 41.58 30.79 11.33
C GLY A 267 40.67 31.55 10.35
N LYS A 268 40.37 32.81 10.70
CA LYS A 268 39.50 33.71 9.90
C LYS A 268 39.95 33.90 8.45
N GLU A 269 41.27 33.85 8.22
CA GLU A 269 41.84 33.99 6.87
C GLU A 269 41.43 32.85 5.95
N LYS A 270 41.37 31.62 6.47
CA LYS A 270 40.92 30.45 5.73
C LYS A 270 39.41 30.48 5.52
N ARG A 271 38.63 30.86 6.54
CA ARG A 271 37.17 31.07 6.41
C ARG A 271 36.81 32.11 5.34
N ALA A 272 37.62 33.16 5.18
CA ALA A 272 37.40 34.22 4.17
C ALA A 272 37.58 33.75 2.72
N LEU A 273 38.16 32.56 2.48
CA LEU A 273 38.30 31.97 1.15
C LEU A 273 37.00 31.28 0.66
N VAL A 274 35.99 31.12 1.52
CA VAL A 274 34.69 30.55 1.15
C VAL A 274 33.74 31.68 0.72
N GLU A 275 33.38 31.68 -0.56
CA GLU A 275 32.43 32.60 -1.18
C GLU A 275 31.04 31.96 -1.24
N GLU A 276 30.03 32.68 -0.77
CA GLU A 276 28.63 32.25 -0.84
C GLU A 276 28.04 32.63 -2.20
N LYS A 277 27.74 31.62 -3.02
CA LYS A 277 27.11 31.78 -4.32
C LYS A 277 26.11 30.66 -4.54
N TYR A 278 24.84 30.99 -4.33
CA TYR A 278 23.72 30.07 -4.42
C TYR A 278 23.62 29.39 -5.81
N ASP A 279 23.42 28.07 -5.81
CA ASP A 279 23.18 27.26 -7.00
C ASP A 279 21.87 26.47 -6.81
N ALA A 280 20.85 26.84 -7.60
CA ALA A 280 19.51 26.28 -7.46
C ALA A 280 19.42 24.78 -7.81
N ASP A 281 20.28 24.29 -8.70
CA ASP A 281 20.28 22.88 -9.09
C ASP A 281 20.92 22.00 -8.01
N ILE A 282 22.01 22.47 -7.40
CA ILE A 282 22.64 21.79 -6.27
C ILE A 282 21.72 21.83 -5.06
N ASP A 283 21.15 23.00 -4.72
CA ASP A 283 20.25 23.13 -3.57
C ASP A 283 19.04 22.21 -3.70
N ARG A 284 18.38 22.17 -4.87
CA ARG A 284 17.25 21.25 -5.13
C ARG A 284 17.58 19.79 -4.80
N ILE A 285 18.77 19.30 -5.16
CA ILE A 285 19.18 17.93 -4.84
C ILE A 285 19.45 17.77 -3.34
N VAL A 286 20.16 18.72 -2.73
CA VAL A 286 20.53 18.66 -1.30
C VAL A 286 19.31 18.73 -0.38
N GLN A 287 18.29 19.52 -0.75
CA GLN A 287 17.04 19.63 0.00
C GLN A 287 16.23 18.32 0.04
N THR A 288 16.54 17.35 -0.83
CA THR A 288 15.92 16.00 -0.76
C THR A 288 16.51 15.12 0.35
N TRP A 289 17.62 15.53 0.99
CA TRP A 289 18.36 14.69 1.92
C TRP A 289 17.85 14.83 3.35
N SER A 290 17.49 13.70 3.94
CA SER A 290 17.22 13.62 5.37
C SER A 290 18.53 13.73 6.17
N PRO A 291 18.63 14.59 7.19
CA PRO A 291 19.87 14.74 7.95
C PRO A 291 19.98 13.82 9.17
N HIS A 292 18.88 13.23 9.64
CA HIS A 292 18.85 12.52 10.93
C HIS A 292 18.64 11.02 10.74
N PHE A 293 19.63 10.21 11.12
CA PHE A 293 19.55 8.75 11.08
C PHE A 293 19.88 8.11 12.43
N ASN A 294 19.34 6.93 12.69
CA ASN A 294 19.64 6.12 13.85
C ASN A 294 20.53 4.94 13.45
N PRO A 295 21.82 4.92 13.83
CA PRO A 295 22.76 3.87 13.45
C PRO A 295 22.70 2.61 14.34
N ALA A 296 21.70 2.46 15.21
CA ALA A 296 21.63 1.36 16.18
C ALA A 296 21.81 -0.04 15.57
N ARG A 297 21.25 -0.31 14.39
CA ARG A 297 21.46 -1.58 13.66
C ARG A 297 22.92 -1.78 13.30
N ALA A 298 23.57 -0.75 12.76
CA ALA A 298 24.97 -0.82 12.39
C ALA A 298 25.88 -1.03 13.61
N LEU A 299 25.61 -0.33 14.71
CA LEU A 299 26.37 -0.51 15.96
C LEU A 299 26.22 -1.93 16.51
N LYS A 300 25.01 -2.50 16.45
CA LYS A 300 24.77 -3.90 16.83
C LYS A 300 25.53 -4.90 15.95
N LEU A 301 25.75 -4.57 14.67
CA LEU A 301 26.56 -5.35 13.74
C LEU A 301 28.07 -5.09 13.89
N GLY A 302 28.49 -4.20 14.79
CA GLY A 302 29.89 -3.90 15.09
C GLY A 302 30.53 -2.80 14.21
N PHE A 303 29.73 -2.06 13.44
CA PHE A 303 30.23 -0.88 12.71
C PHE A 303 30.63 0.22 13.69
N SER A 304 31.62 1.03 13.31
CA SER A 304 32.17 2.11 14.13
C SER A 304 31.51 3.46 13.84
N GLU A 305 31.27 4.23 14.89
CA GLU A 305 30.89 5.65 14.82
C GLU A 305 32.04 6.51 14.31
N ASP A 306 31.69 7.72 13.84
CA ASP A 306 32.65 8.69 13.35
C ASP A 306 33.15 9.64 14.45
N ILE A 307 34.25 10.34 14.14
CA ILE A 307 34.83 11.36 15.02
C ILE A 307 34.13 12.73 14.84
N PRO A 308 34.16 13.62 15.84
CA PRO A 308 33.63 14.97 15.70
C PRO A 308 34.21 15.73 14.50
N ILE A 309 33.40 16.55 13.83
CA ILE A 309 33.80 17.27 12.61
C ILE A 309 35.05 18.16 12.79
N LEU A 310 35.25 18.67 14.01
CA LEU A 310 36.39 19.49 14.41
C LEU A 310 37.73 18.73 14.31
N GLU A 311 37.72 17.42 14.53
CA GLU A 311 38.90 16.56 14.41
C GLU A 311 39.14 16.12 12.97
N ASN A 312 38.08 16.05 12.17
CA ASN A 312 38.10 15.67 10.75
C ASN A 312 38.72 16.77 9.84
N GLY A 313 38.76 18.02 10.29
CA GLY A 313 39.35 19.16 9.57
C GLY A 313 40.87 19.33 9.72
N ARG A 314 41.55 18.53 10.55
CA ARG A 314 43.00 18.64 10.76
C ARG A 314 43.78 17.97 9.62
N PRO A 315 44.82 18.60 9.04
CA PRO A 315 45.67 17.94 8.04
C PRO A 315 46.30 16.66 8.61
N ALA A 316 46.35 15.60 7.79
CA ALA A 316 46.81 14.25 8.15
C ALA A 316 48.31 14.13 8.55
N SER A 317 49.01 15.23 8.85
CA SER A 317 50.43 15.23 9.22
C SER A 317 50.70 15.13 10.72
N SER A 318 49.71 14.87 11.59
CA SER A 318 49.92 14.98 13.06
C SER A 318 49.34 13.89 13.98
N SER A 319 48.90 12.73 13.47
CA SER A 319 48.39 11.66 14.37
C SER A 319 48.91 10.26 14.03
N SER A 320 50.00 9.86 14.67
CA SER A 320 50.34 8.45 14.89
C SER A 320 49.42 7.86 15.97
N ILE A 321 48.58 6.88 15.62
CA ILE A 321 47.65 6.23 16.57
C ILE A 321 48.27 4.90 17.08
N PRO A 322 48.27 4.60 18.40
CA PRO A 322 48.66 3.31 18.95
C PRO A 322 47.47 2.32 19.05
N PRO A 323 47.71 0.99 19.22
CA PRO A 323 46.67 -0.04 19.16
C PRO A 323 45.81 -0.14 20.45
N PRO A 324 44.62 -0.79 20.41
CA PRO A 324 43.55 -0.58 21.38
C PRO A 324 43.70 -1.45 22.64
N SER A 325 43.36 -0.89 23.80
CA SER A 325 43.22 -1.62 25.07
C SER A 325 41.74 -1.70 25.51
N LEU A 326 41.29 -2.91 25.82
CA LEU A 326 39.99 -3.23 26.41
C LEU A 326 39.85 -2.66 27.83
N SER A 327 38.75 -1.96 28.12
CA SER A 327 38.21 -1.88 29.49
C SER A 327 36.70 -1.62 29.51
N THR A 328 36.04 -2.29 30.46
CA THR A 328 34.60 -2.40 30.76
C THR A 328 33.99 -1.15 31.41
N PRO A 329 32.66 -0.97 31.40
CA PRO A 329 32.02 0.29 31.82
C PRO A 329 31.74 0.35 33.33
N THR A 330 31.87 1.54 33.91
CA THR A 330 31.40 1.87 35.27
C THR A 330 30.32 2.94 35.21
N PHE A 331 29.16 2.64 35.76
CA PHE A 331 28.04 3.56 36.02
C PHE A 331 28.29 4.37 37.30
N HIS A 332 27.92 5.66 37.31
CA HIS A 332 27.52 6.39 38.52
C HIS A 332 26.65 7.64 38.21
N PRO A 333 25.89 8.18 39.20
CA PRO A 333 24.47 8.52 39.05
C PRO A 333 24.18 10.02 38.94
N VAL A 334 22.99 10.36 38.44
CA VAL A 334 22.47 11.73 38.36
C VAL A 334 21.67 12.07 39.63
N THR A 335 22.12 13.09 40.36
CA THR A 335 21.42 13.72 41.49
C THR A 335 20.43 14.79 41.03
N MET A 336 19.20 14.72 41.58
CA MET A 336 18.20 15.79 41.61
C MET A 336 18.62 16.93 42.55
N ALA A 337 18.34 18.20 42.16
CA ALA A 337 17.86 19.24 43.07
C ALA A 337 17.37 20.51 42.34
N SER A 338 16.04 20.62 42.25
CA SER A 338 15.20 21.78 42.61
C SER A 338 15.70 23.22 42.44
N ARG A 339 14.92 24.05 41.72
CA ARG A 339 14.52 25.41 42.14
C ARG A 339 13.12 25.77 41.59
N ARG A 340 12.22 26.18 42.48
CA ARG A 340 10.89 26.76 42.23
C ARG A 340 10.81 28.16 42.86
N LEU A 341 9.80 28.92 42.40
CA LEU A 341 9.22 30.22 42.83
C LEU A 341 9.62 31.42 41.95
N ALA A 342 8.72 32.28 41.46
CA ALA A 342 7.25 32.31 41.48
C ALA A 342 6.71 33.35 40.46
N PHE A 343 5.56 33.01 39.86
CA PHE A 343 4.40 33.80 39.43
C PHE A 343 4.51 35.31 39.09
N ASN A 344 4.00 35.67 37.90
CA ASN A 344 3.04 36.77 37.75
C ASN A 344 2.08 36.55 36.55
N LEU A 345 0.85 36.15 36.90
CA LEU A 345 -0.45 36.67 36.45
C LEU A 345 -0.51 37.47 35.12
N ASN A 346 -0.66 36.80 33.97
CA ASN A 346 -1.30 37.39 32.78
C ASN A 346 -1.78 36.38 31.71
N GLN A 347 -1.95 35.10 32.08
CA GLN A 347 -2.22 34.02 31.11
C GLN A 347 -3.66 33.46 31.14
N ALA A 348 -4.60 34.16 31.79
CA ALA A 348 -6.00 33.72 31.89
C ALA A 348 -6.96 34.44 30.91
N LEU A 349 -6.50 35.45 30.15
CA LEU A 349 -7.35 36.19 29.20
C LEU A 349 -6.95 36.03 27.73
N ARG A 350 -5.89 35.26 27.41
CA ARG A 350 -5.48 34.97 26.01
C ARG A 350 -5.82 33.55 25.53
N SER A 351 -6.27 32.67 26.42
CA SER A 351 -6.63 31.28 26.09
C SER A 351 -8.10 31.08 25.68
N ARG A 352 -8.98 32.09 25.84
CA ARG A 352 -10.38 32.01 25.37
C ARG A 352 -10.63 32.55 23.96
N ALA A 353 -9.66 33.27 23.37
CA ALA A 353 -9.77 33.80 22.01
C ALA A 353 -9.20 32.84 20.95
N ALA A 354 -8.18 32.04 21.29
CA ALA A 354 -7.53 31.10 20.36
C ALA A 354 -8.31 29.78 20.12
N LEU A 355 -9.31 29.48 20.96
CA LEU A 355 -10.20 28.32 20.79
C LEU A 355 -11.43 28.61 19.91
N LYS A 356 -11.56 29.83 19.35
CA LYS A 356 -12.69 30.23 18.51
C LYS A 356 -12.40 30.32 17.01
N SER A 357 -11.22 29.89 16.53
CA SER A 357 -10.85 30.02 15.11
C SER A 357 -10.51 28.72 14.37
N ILE A 358 -10.76 27.54 14.95
CA ILE A 358 -10.89 26.33 14.11
C ILE A 358 -12.32 26.36 13.57
N GLN A 359 -12.53 27.11 12.50
CA GLN A 359 -13.72 26.87 11.69
C GLN A 359 -13.54 25.48 11.06
N PRO A 360 -14.51 24.56 11.19
CA PRO A 360 -14.47 23.33 10.42
C PRO A 360 -14.39 23.71 8.95
N VAL A 361 -13.30 23.28 8.29
CA VAL A 361 -13.13 23.51 6.86
C VAL A 361 -14.14 22.61 6.15
N LYS A 362 -15.30 23.19 5.80
CA LYS A 362 -16.26 22.55 4.91
C LYS A 362 -15.59 22.41 3.54
N ARG A 363 -15.06 21.22 3.25
CA ARG A 363 -14.56 20.89 1.91
C ARG A 363 -15.76 20.55 1.05
N GLY A 364 -16.06 21.44 0.11
CA GLY A 364 -16.94 21.12 -1.00
C GLY A 364 -16.17 20.39 -2.09
N PHE A 365 -16.85 19.72 -3.02
CA PHE A 365 -16.18 19.28 -4.24
C PHE A 365 -15.70 20.52 -5.01
N ALA A 366 -14.45 20.50 -5.45
CA ALA A 366 -13.95 21.53 -6.36
C ALA A 366 -14.84 21.48 -7.60
N SER A 367 -15.61 22.54 -7.88
CA SER A 367 -16.51 22.57 -9.03
C SER A 367 -15.72 22.20 -10.29
N PRO A 368 -15.97 21.02 -10.89
CA PRO A 368 -15.39 20.70 -12.16
C PRO A 368 -15.95 21.69 -13.20
N VAL A 369 -15.09 22.05 -14.15
CA VAL A 369 -15.46 22.77 -15.36
C VAL A 369 -16.74 22.16 -15.93
N ALA A 370 -17.72 23.03 -16.21
CA ALA A 370 -19.08 22.68 -16.59
C ALA A 370 -19.16 21.76 -17.82
N LEU A 371 -19.21 20.45 -17.58
CA LEU A 371 -19.97 19.48 -18.36
C LEU A 371 -20.45 18.41 -17.36
N PRO A 372 -21.59 18.59 -16.68
CA PRO A 372 -22.20 17.47 -15.98
C PRO A 372 -22.63 16.48 -17.06
N SER A 373 -21.91 15.36 -17.20
CA SER A 373 -22.42 14.20 -17.92
C SER A 373 -23.60 13.66 -17.12
N THR A 374 -24.79 14.21 -17.34
CA THR A 374 -26.01 13.77 -16.68
C THR A 374 -26.29 12.33 -17.09
N THR A 375 -26.47 11.44 -16.11
CA THR A 375 -26.95 10.08 -16.39
C THR A 375 -28.33 10.15 -17.03
N GLN A 376 -28.46 9.63 -18.24
CA GLN A 376 -29.72 9.53 -18.97
C GLN A 376 -30.33 8.16 -18.73
N SER A 377 -31.65 8.09 -18.55
CA SER A 377 -32.37 6.83 -18.38
C SER A 377 -33.61 6.80 -19.27
N THR A 378 -33.83 5.66 -19.93
CA THR A 378 -35.00 5.37 -20.78
C THR A 378 -35.52 3.99 -20.42
N THR A 379 -36.83 3.82 -20.28
CA THR A 379 -37.47 2.51 -20.07
C THR A 379 -38.22 2.11 -21.33
N LEU A 380 -37.97 0.91 -21.84
CA LEU A 380 -38.65 0.37 -23.01
C LEU A 380 -40.10 -0.03 -22.68
N SER A 381 -40.88 -0.31 -23.71
CA SER A 381 -42.30 -0.71 -23.56
C SER A 381 -42.50 -2.00 -22.75
N ASN A 382 -41.51 -2.89 -22.75
CA ASN A 382 -41.50 -4.13 -21.97
C ASN A 382 -40.98 -3.96 -20.53
N GLY A 383 -40.65 -2.75 -20.09
CA GLY A 383 -40.14 -2.47 -18.73
C GLY A 383 -38.62 -2.56 -18.58
N PHE A 384 -37.89 -2.93 -19.63
CA PHE A 384 -36.43 -2.97 -19.61
C PHE A 384 -35.84 -1.56 -19.50
N THR A 385 -34.99 -1.31 -18.51
CA THR A 385 -34.40 0.01 -18.29
C THR A 385 -33.01 0.11 -18.92
N ILE A 386 -32.74 1.23 -19.58
CA ILE A 386 -31.44 1.59 -20.12
C ILE A 386 -30.95 2.82 -19.38
N ALA A 387 -29.70 2.81 -18.95
CA ALA A 387 -29.07 3.95 -18.32
C ALA A 387 -27.68 4.21 -18.91
N THR A 388 -27.35 5.47 -19.16
CA THR A 388 -26.03 5.81 -19.71
C THR A 388 -25.43 7.07 -19.12
N GLU A 389 -24.12 7.05 -18.94
CA GLU A 389 -23.31 8.25 -18.79
C GLU A 389 -22.35 8.39 -19.98
N HIS A 390 -22.68 9.32 -20.87
CA HIS A 390 -21.92 9.54 -22.10
C HIS A 390 -20.75 10.50 -21.85
N SER A 391 -19.54 10.02 -22.13
CA SER A 391 -18.31 10.81 -22.15
C SER A 391 -17.74 10.81 -23.57
N PRO A 392 -17.91 11.91 -24.34
CA PRO A 392 -17.49 11.97 -25.74
C PRO A 392 -15.99 11.75 -25.99
N TRP A 393 -15.16 11.92 -24.96
CA TRP A 393 -13.71 11.86 -25.08
C TRP A 393 -13.13 10.49 -24.70
N ALA A 394 -13.92 9.66 -24.01
CA ALA A 394 -13.52 8.31 -23.66
C ALA A 394 -13.38 7.45 -24.92
N GLN A 395 -12.22 6.82 -25.12
CA GLN A 395 -11.95 5.92 -26.25
C GLN A 395 -12.45 4.48 -26.01
N THR A 396 -12.86 4.20 -24.77
CA THR A 396 -13.40 2.90 -24.35
C THR A 396 -14.73 3.10 -23.64
N SER A 397 -15.55 2.06 -23.65
CA SER A 397 -16.84 2.02 -22.96
C SER A 397 -16.96 0.74 -22.16
N THR A 398 -17.66 0.81 -21.02
CA THR A 398 -18.15 -0.37 -20.31
C THR A 398 -19.66 -0.43 -20.53
N VAL A 399 -20.14 -1.57 -21.01
CA VAL A 399 -21.58 -1.87 -21.09
C VAL A 399 -21.87 -3.14 -20.31
N GLY A 400 -23.01 -3.21 -19.62
CA GLY A 400 -23.36 -4.39 -18.84
C GLY A 400 -24.81 -4.42 -18.42
N VAL A 401 -25.27 -5.59 -18.00
CA VAL A 401 -26.63 -5.82 -17.52
C VAL A 401 -26.57 -6.12 -16.04
N TRP A 402 -27.27 -5.30 -15.25
CA TRP A 402 -27.52 -5.53 -13.84
C TRP A 402 -28.89 -6.17 -13.69
N ILE A 403 -28.97 -7.26 -12.94
CA ILE A 403 -30.17 -8.06 -12.74
C ILE A 403 -30.50 -8.06 -11.25
N ASP A 404 -31.75 -7.73 -10.89
CA ASP A 404 -32.32 -7.74 -9.53
C ASP A 404 -32.57 -9.20 -9.12
N ALA A 405 -31.53 -10.03 -9.12
CA ALA A 405 -31.57 -11.44 -8.76
C ALA A 405 -30.20 -11.86 -8.21
N GLY A 406 -30.19 -12.71 -7.19
CA GLY A 406 -29.00 -13.23 -6.53
C GLY A 406 -29.40 -14.39 -5.62
N SER A 407 -28.58 -14.75 -4.63
CA SER A 407 -28.91 -15.87 -3.73
C SER A 407 -30.17 -15.68 -2.89
N ARG A 408 -30.58 -14.42 -2.64
CA ARG A 408 -31.88 -14.09 -2.02
C ARG A 408 -33.07 -14.50 -2.89
N ALA A 409 -32.90 -14.52 -4.22
CA ALA A 409 -33.92 -14.93 -5.20
C ALA A 409 -33.95 -16.46 -5.45
N GLU A 410 -33.32 -17.24 -4.57
CA GLU A 410 -33.31 -18.71 -4.63
C GLU A 410 -34.28 -19.34 -3.62
N THR A 411 -34.37 -20.67 -3.64
CA THR A 411 -35.05 -21.47 -2.62
C THR A 411 -34.03 -22.29 -1.85
N ASP A 412 -34.39 -22.83 -0.67
CA ASP A 412 -33.45 -23.67 0.10
C ASP A 412 -32.98 -24.91 -0.67
N LYS A 413 -33.81 -25.43 -1.58
CA LYS A 413 -33.48 -26.60 -2.42
C LYS A 413 -32.57 -26.25 -3.61
N THR A 414 -32.58 -25.00 -4.03
CA THR A 414 -31.88 -24.52 -5.25
C THR A 414 -30.86 -23.45 -4.91
N ASN A 415 -30.45 -23.34 -3.64
CA ASN A 415 -29.44 -22.36 -3.24
C ASN A 415 -28.10 -22.70 -3.89
N GLY A 416 -27.46 -21.70 -4.52
CA GLY A 416 -26.27 -21.83 -5.36
C GLY A 416 -26.55 -21.77 -6.87
N THR A 417 -27.81 -21.71 -7.29
CA THR A 417 -28.19 -21.67 -8.72
C THR A 417 -27.73 -20.40 -9.44
N ALA A 418 -27.76 -19.24 -8.77
CA ALA A 418 -27.33 -17.95 -9.31
C ALA A 418 -25.83 -17.98 -9.64
N HIS A 419 -25.02 -18.44 -8.69
CA HIS A 419 -23.58 -18.62 -8.86
C HIS A 419 -23.27 -19.70 -9.92
N PHE A 420 -24.00 -20.82 -9.92
CA PHE A 420 -23.84 -21.86 -10.95
C PHE A 420 -24.13 -21.31 -12.35
N LEU A 421 -25.16 -20.49 -12.48
CA LEU A 421 -25.54 -19.87 -13.76
C LEU A 421 -24.46 -18.89 -14.25
N GLU A 422 -23.81 -18.15 -13.34
CA GLU A 422 -22.67 -17.31 -13.66
C GLU A 422 -21.53 -18.09 -14.34
N HIS A 423 -21.13 -19.24 -13.78
CA HIS A 423 -20.10 -20.10 -14.38
C HIS A 423 -20.49 -20.59 -15.78
N LEU A 424 -21.77 -20.89 -15.99
CA LEU A 424 -22.28 -21.41 -17.25
C LEU A 424 -22.53 -20.35 -18.30
N ALA A 425 -22.67 -19.07 -17.91
CA ALA A 425 -22.99 -17.98 -18.81
C ALA A 425 -21.96 -17.86 -19.96
N PHE A 426 -20.70 -18.20 -19.70
CA PHE A 426 -19.62 -18.12 -20.69
C PHE A 426 -19.34 -19.44 -21.44
N LYS A 427 -20.07 -20.53 -21.15
CA LYS A 427 -19.81 -21.87 -21.72
C LYS A 427 -20.52 -22.14 -23.04
N GLY A 428 -20.96 -21.08 -23.72
CA GLY A 428 -21.54 -21.11 -25.05
C GLY A 428 -23.06 -20.89 -25.09
N THR A 429 -23.50 -20.37 -26.22
CA THR A 429 -24.90 -20.07 -26.55
C THR A 429 -25.36 -20.94 -27.71
N ASN A 430 -26.62 -20.81 -28.10
CA ASN A 430 -27.12 -21.47 -29.31
C ASN A 430 -26.48 -20.91 -30.60
N LYS A 431 -26.03 -19.65 -30.59
CA LYS A 431 -25.41 -18.96 -31.73
C LYS A 431 -23.90 -19.16 -31.78
N ARG A 432 -23.25 -19.29 -30.62
CA ARG A 432 -21.79 -19.32 -30.46
C ARG A 432 -21.36 -20.48 -29.57
N SER A 433 -20.40 -21.28 -30.03
CA SER A 433 -19.69 -22.20 -29.13
C SER A 433 -18.87 -21.42 -28.09
N GLN A 434 -18.52 -22.06 -26.97
CA GLN A 434 -17.65 -21.47 -25.93
C GLN A 434 -16.38 -20.86 -26.54
N HIS A 435 -15.65 -21.63 -27.36
CA HIS A 435 -14.40 -21.16 -27.96
C HIS A 435 -14.60 -19.98 -28.90
N GLN A 436 -15.70 -19.96 -29.67
CA GLN A 436 -16.01 -18.82 -30.54
C GLN A 436 -16.35 -17.56 -29.73
N LEU A 437 -17.09 -17.71 -28.63
CA LEU A 437 -17.44 -16.60 -27.75
C LEU A 437 -16.18 -15.98 -27.11
N GLU A 438 -15.30 -16.82 -26.56
CA GLU A 438 -14.01 -16.39 -25.98
C GLU A 438 -13.13 -15.71 -27.04
N LEU A 439 -12.97 -16.32 -28.23
CA LEU A 439 -12.16 -15.79 -29.32
C LEU A 439 -12.72 -14.49 -29.89
N GLU A 440 -14.04 -14.34 -29.98
CA GLU A 440 -14.69 -13.10 -30.45
C GLU A 440 -14.40 -11.93 -29.48
N ILE A 441 -14.50 -12.16 -28.17
CA ILE A 441 -14.16 -11.17 -27.14
C ILE A 441 -12.67 -10.80 -27.19
N GLU A 442 -11.77 -11.80 -27.24
CA GLU A 442 -10.32 -11.58 -27.29
C GLU A 442 -9.89 -10.82 -28.56
N ASN A 443 -10.43 -11.17 -29.72
CA ASN A 443 -10.09 -10.51 -30.99
C ASN A 443 -10.48 -9.03 -31.04
N MET A 444 -11.47 -8.62 -30.25
CA MET A 444 -11.86 -7.21 -30.11
C MET A 444 -11.04 -6.47 -29.04
N GLY A 445 -10.15 -7.16 -28.33
CA GLY A 445 -9.47 -6.63 -27.15
C GLY A 445 -10.45 -6.27 -26.02
N ALA A 446 -11.62 -6.91 -26.00
CA ALA A 446 -12.63 -6.68 -24.99
C ALA A 446 -12.38 -7.58 -23.77
N HIS A 447 -12.87 -7.14 -22.62
CA HIS A 447 -12.87 -7.93 -21.39
C HIS A 447 -14.31 -8.13 -20.95
N LEU A 448 -14.74 -9.39 -20.87
CA LEU A 448 -16.05 -9.79 -20.39
C LEU A 448 -15.91 -10.38 -19.00
N ASN A 449 -16.80 -10.01 -18.08
CA ASN A 449 -16.78 -10.51 -16.72
C ASN A 449 -18.20 -10.56 -16.12
N ALA A 450 -18.35 -11.29 -15.01
CA ALA A 450 -19.56 -11.33 -14.22
C ALA A 450 -19.25 -11.39 -12.73
N TYR A 451 -20.27 -11.13 -11.91
CA TYR A 451 -20.26 -11.47 -10.50
C TYR A 451 -21.70 -11.60 -9.98
N THR A 452 -21.87 -12.39 -8.93
CA THR A 452 -23.14 -12.58 -8.24
C THR A 452 -23.03 -12.20 -6.77
N SER A 453 -24.05 -11.52 -6.26
CA SER A 453 -24.21 -11.15 -4.85
C SER A 453 -25.51 -11.73 -4.29
N ARG A 454 -25.88 -11.35 -3.06
CA ARG A 454 -27.15 -11.77 -2.46
C ARG A 454 -28.38 -11.22 -3.22
N GLU A 455 -28.31 -10.02 -3.78
CA GLU A 455 -29.46 -9.38 -4.45
C GLU A 455 -29.26 -9.09 -5.93
N ASN A 456 -28.01 -9.01 -6.40
CA ASN A 456 -27.70 -8.63 -7.78
C ASN A 456 -26.75 -9.62 -8.46
N THR A 457 -27.00 -9.88 -9.75
CA THR A 457 -26.08 -10.56 -10.67
C THR A 457 -25.77 -9.61 -11.81
N VAL A 458 -24.50 -9.49 -12.16
CA VAL A 458 -24.01 -8.51 -13.13
C VAL A 458 -23.19 -9.21 -14.20
N TYR A 459 -23.47 -8.90 -15.47
CA TYR A 459 -22.66 -9.32 -16.61
C TYR A 459 -22.25 -8.08 -17.39
N TYR A 460 -20.95 -7.83 -17.53
CA TYR A 460 -20.46 -6.61 -18.18
C TYR A 460 -19.26 -6.87 -19.08
N ALA A 461 -19.13 -6.02 -20.09
CA ALA A 461 -18.05 -6.03 -21.06
C ALA A 461 -17.42 -4.64 -21.16
N LYS A 462 -16.08 -4.60 -21.12
CA LYS A 462 -15.28 -3.42 -21.42
C LYS A 462 -14.68 -3.58 -22.81
N SER A 463 -14.90 -2.60 -23.69
CA SER A 463 -14.44 -2.66 -25.08
C SER A 463 -14.09 -1.28 -25.63
N PHE A 464 -13.50 -1.25 -26.83
CA PHE A 464 -13.47 -0.03 -27.63
C PHE A 464 -14.89 0.39 -28.02
N ASN A 465 -15.10 1.69 -28.24
CA ASN A 465 -16.43 2.24 -28.55
C ASN A 465 -17.05 1.60 -29.81
N ASN A 466 -16.23 1.31 -30.81
CA ASN A 466 -16.68 0.72 -32.08
C ASN A 466 -17.20 -0.73 -31.92
N ASP A 467 -16.78 -1.44 -30.86
CA ASP A 467 -17.18 -2.82 -30.60
C ASP A 467 -18.31 -2.93 -29.58
N VAL A 468 -18.80 -1.81 -29.02
CA VAL A 468 -19.97 -1.79 -28.12
C VAL A 468 -21.20 -2.50 -28.71
N PRO A 469 -21.57 -2.30 -29.99
CA PRO A 469 -22.69 -3.04 -30.58
C PRO A 469 -22.53 -4.57 -30.50
N LYS A 470 -21.31 -5.08 -30.70
CA LYS A 470 -21.03 -6.52 -30.59
C LYS A 470 -21.02 -6.97 -29.13
N ALA A 471 -20.48 -6.16 -28.22
CA ALA A 471 -20.52 -6.45 -26.79
C ALA A 471 -21.97 -6.59 -26.28
N VAL A 472 -22.88 -5.71 -26.71
CA VAL A 472 -24.31 -5.81 -26.37
C VAL A 472 -24.96 -7.04 -27.01
N ASP A 473 -24.64 -7.39 -28.27
CA ASP A 473 -25.12 -8.64 -28.89
C ASP A 473 -24.65 -9.89 -28.12
N ILE A 474 -23.39 -9.91 -27.67
CA ILE A 474 -22.83 -11.02 -26.89
C ILE A 474 -23.52 -11.13 -25.52
N LEU A 475 -23.68 -10.01 -24.80
CA LEU A 475 -24.39 -9.99 -23.52
C LEU A 475 -25.84 -10.47 -23.66
N ALA A 476 -26.53 -10.02 -24.70
CA ALA A 476 -27.90 -10.45 -24.98
C ALA A 476 -28.00 -11.94 -25.29
N ASP A 477 -27.06 -12.47 -26.08
CA ASP A 477 -27.00 -13.88 -26.47
C ASP A 477 -26.68 -14.78 -25.26
N ILE A 478 -25.76 -14.36 -24.38
CA ILE A 478 -25.42 -15.07 -23.13
C ILE A 478 -26.65 -15.16 -22.21
N LEU A 479 -27.35 -14.05 -22.01
CA LEU A 479 -28.46 -13.96 -21.06
C LEU A 479 -29.73 -14.68 -21.53
N GLN A 480 -29.98 -14.75 -22.84
CA GLN A 480 -31.24 -15.27 -23.39
C GLN A 480 -31.11 -16.64 -24.05
N HIS A 481 -29.91 -16.99 -24.52
CA HIS A 481 -29.70 -18.14 -25.40
C HIS A 481 -28.55 -19.04 -24.94
N SER A 482 -28.22 -19.02 -23.65
CA SER A 482 -27.27 -19.97 -23.06
C SER A 482 -27.74 -21.41 -23.28
N LYS A 483 -26.82 -22.27 -23.74
CA LYS A 483 -27.15 -23.64 -24.14
C LYS A 483 -27.40 -24.55 -22.93
N LEU A 484 -26.75 -24.26 -21.81
CA LEU A 484 -26.77 -25.05 -20.58
C LEU A 484 -26.54 -26.55 -20.85
N GLU A 485 -25.45 -26.89 -21.54
CA GLU A 485 -25.12 -28.28 -21.87
C GLU A 485 -24.85 -29.10 -20.61
N SER A 486 -25.40 -30.33 -20.54
CA SER A 486 -25.19 -31.23 -19.39
C SER A 486 -23.70 -31.51 -19.13
N SER A 487 -22.89 -31.63 -20.18
CA SER A 487 -21.44 -31.82 -20.07
C SER A 487 -20.71 -30.57 -19.52
N ALA A 488 -21.23 -29.36 -19.77
CA ALA A 488 -20.70 -28.15 -19.18
C ALA A 488 -21.11 -28.04 -17.71
N ILE A 489 -22.36 -28.38 -17.38
CA ILE A 489 -22.87 -28.41 -16.01
C ILE A 489 -22.01 -29.32 -15.12
N GLU A 490 -21.76 -30.57 -15.54
CA GLU A 490 -20.95 -31.48 -14.72
C GLU A 490 -19.49 -31.04 -14.59
N ARG A 491 -18.91 -30.43 -15.63
CA ARG A 491 -17.54 -29.88 -15.55
C ARG A 491 -17.45 -28.69 -14.60
N GLU A 492 -18.40 -27.75 -14.68
CA GLU A 492 -18.41 -26.57 -13.82
C GLU A 492 -18.76 -26.93 -12.37
N ARG A 493 -19.53 -28.01 -12.14
CA ARG A 493 -19.79 -28.52 -10.79
C ARG A 493 -18.50 -28.81 -10.01
N ASP A 494 -17.54 -29.51 -10.64
CA ASP A 494 -16.23 -29.79 -10.03
C ASP A 494 -15.36 -28.54 -9.87
N VAL A 495 -15.56 -27.51 -10.69
CA VAL A 495 -14.87 -26.21 -10.54
C VAL A 495 -15.43 -25.47 -9.33
N ILE A 496 -16.75 -25.36 -9.21
CA ILE A 496 -17.44 -24.69 -8.11
C ILE A 496 -17.14 -25.37 -6.77
N LEU A 497 -17.09 -26.72 -6.73
CA LEU A 497 -16.73 -27.45 -5.52
C LEU A 497 -15.29 -27.16 -5.06
N ARG A 498 -14.35 -26.98 -6.00
CA ARG A 498 -12.97 -26.59 -5.67
C ARG A 498 -12.88 -25.14 -5.25
N GLU A 499 -13.64 -24.26 -5.87
CA GLU A 499 -13.75 -22.86 -5.47
C GLU A 499 -14.29 -22.73 -4.05
N GLN A 500 -15.33 -23.49 -3.70
CA GLN A 500 -15.84 -23.58 -2.33
C GLN A 500 -14.72 -23.96 -1.33
N GLU A 501 -13.90 -24.96 -1.65
CA GLU A 501 -12.75 -25.36 -0.82
C GLU A 501 -11.69 -24.25 -0.67
N GLU A 502 -11.53 -23.36 -1.65
CA GLU A 502 -10.62 -22.22 -1.56
C GLU A 502 -11.23 -21.04 -0.79
N VAL A 503 -12.53 -20.77 -0.95
CA VAL A 503 -13.26 -19.73 -0.19
C VAL A 503 -13.34 -20.11 1.29
N ASP A 504 -13.49 -21.39 1.62
CA ASP A 504 -13.48 -21.88 3.01
C ASP A 504 -12.15 -21.57 3.76
N LYS A 505 -11.07 -21.27 3.03
CA LYS A 505 -9.78 -20.84 3.60
C LYS A 505 -9.69 -19.33 3.82
N GLN A 506 -10.61 -18.55 3.24
CA GLN A 506 -10.69 -17.10 3.41
C GLN A 506 -11.57 -16.77 4.61
N LEU A 507 -10.95 -16.68 5.78
CA LEU A 507 -11.65 -16.54 7.06
C LEU A 507 -12.56 -15.29 7.15
N GLU A 508 -12.25 -14.22 6.42
CA GLU A 508 -13.11 -13.03 6.33
C GLU A 508 -14.47 -13.36 5.69
N GLU A 509 -14.46 -13.98 4.51
CA GLU A 509 -15.68 -14.40 3.82
C GLU A 509 -16.49 -15.39 4.66
N VAL A 510 -15.82 -16.38 5.28
CA VAL A 510 -16.44 -17.35 6.17
C VAL A 510 -17.16 -16.66 7.33
N VAL A 511 -16.51 -15.69 7.98
CA VAL A 511 -17.10 -14.94 9.09
C VAL A 511 -18.32 -14.14 8.63
N PHE A 512 -18.26 -13.47 7.48
CA PHE A 512 -19.38 -12.70 6.95
C PHE A 512 -20.54 -13.59 6.50
N ASP A 513 -20.29 -14.74 5.89
CA ASP A 513 -21.34 -15.69 5.54
C ASP A 513 -22.06 -16.23 6.78
N HIS A 514 -21.32 -16.57 7.82
CA HIS A 514 -21.88 -16.94 9.11
C HIS A 514 -22.63 -15.79 9.80
N LEU A 515 -22.15 -14.54 9.64
CA LEU A 515 -22.84 -13.35 10.15
C LEU A 515 -24.22 -13.18 9.47
N HIS A 516 -24.30 -13.31 8.16
CA HIS A 516 -25.59 -13.24 7.45
C HIS A 516 -26.49 -14.41 7.85
N ALA A 517 -25.96 -15.63 7.92
CA ALA A 517 -26.72 -16.82 8.30
C ALA A 517 -27.30 -16.71 9.71
N THR A 518 -26.56 -16.12 10.65
CA THR A 518 -27.03 -15.91 12.04
C THR A 518 -27.94 -14.68 12.16
N ALA A 519 -27.70 -13.59 11.42
CA ALA A 519 -28.56 -12.40 11.46
C ALA A 519 -29.93 -12.63 10.79
N TYR A 520 -29.99 -13.48 9.75
CA TYR A 520 -31.19 -13.73 8.96
C TYR A 520 -31.52 -15.23 8.91
N GLN A 521 -31.55 -15.87 10.08
CA GLN A 521 -31.75 -17.32 10.20
C GLN A 521 -33.03 -17.78 9.52
N ARG A 522 -32.92 -18.85 8.71
CA ARG A 522 -34.04 -19.48 7.98
C ARG A 522 -34.78 -18.50 7.06
N GLN A 523 -34.11 -17.44 6.62
CA GLN A 523 -34.63 -16.45 5.70
C GLN A 523 -33.76 -16.38 4.44
N PRO A 524 -34.28 -15.89 3.31
CA PRO A 524 -33.52 -15.87 2.06
C PRO A 524 -32.19 -15.13 2.13
N LEU A 525 -32.11 -14.04 2.90
CA LEU A 525 -30.91 -13.22 3.02
C LEU A 525 -29.78 -13.90 3.84
N GLY A 526 -30.12 -14.91 4.65
CA GLY A 526 -29.15 -15.69 5.44
C GLY A 526 -28.43 -16.77 4.65
N ARG A 527 -28.80 -17.00 3.38
CA ARG A 527 -28.16 -18.00 2.52
C ARG A 527 -26.82 -17.49 2.01
N THR A 528 -25.87 -18.40 1.82
CA THR A 528 -24.60 -18.10 1.15
C THR A 528 -24.81 -17.99 -0.35
N ILE A 529 -23.86 -17.35 -1.05
CA ILE A 529 -23.95 -17.15 -2.50
C ILE A 529 -23.67 -18.46 -3.25
N LEU A 530 -22.65 -19.22 -2.82
CA LEU A 530 -22.27 -20.49 -3.43
C LEU A 530 -23.31 -21.60 -3.18
N GLY A 531 -24.00 -21.52 -2.04
CA GLY A 531 -24.91 -22.55 -1.55
C GLY A 531 -24.20 -23.77 -0.95
N PRO A 532 -24.95 -24.69 -0.32
CA PRO A 532 -24.40 -25.85 0.32
C PRO A 532 -23.93 -26.90 -0.70
N LYS A 533 -22.92 -27.68 -0.32
CA LYS A 533 -22.32 -28.72 -1.18
C LYS A 533 -23.34 -29.73 -1.70
N GLU A 534 -24.32 -30.08 -0.88
CA GLU A 534 -25.39 -31.02 -1.23
C GLU A 534 -26.29 -30.47 -2.36
N ASN A 535 -26.55 -29.15 -2.35
CA ASN A 535 -27.29 -28.51 -3.43
C ASN A 535 -26.44 -28.41 -4.69
N ILE A 536 -25.17 -28.01 -4.57
CA ILE A 536 -24.24 -27.96 -5.70
C ILE A 536 -24.14 -29.33 -6.37
N GLN A 537 -24.27 -30.44 -5.64
CA GLN A 537 -24.28 -31.79 -6.22
C GLN A 537 -25.59 -32.17 -6.93
N THR A 538 -26.70 -31.53 -6.60
CA THR A 538 -28.05 -31.93 -7.06
C THR A 538 -28.70 -30.94 -8.02
N ILE A 539 -28.16 -29.72 -8.18
CA ILE A 539 -28.65 -28.74 -9.15
C ILE A 539 -28.61 -29.32 -10.57
N THR A 540 -29.78 -29.30 -11.22
CA THR A 540 -30.00 -29.79 -12.58
C THR A 540 -30.22 -28.65 -13.58
N ARG A 541 -30.16 -28.97 -14.87
CA ARG A 541 -30.48 -28.03 -15.96
C ARG A 541 -31.87 -27.42 -15.83
N ASP A 542 -32.85 -28.20 -15.38
CA ASP A 542 -34.23 -27.73 -15.24
C ASP A 542 -34.34 -26.66 -14.16
N ASN A 543 -33.57 -26.79 -13.06
CA ASN A 543 -33.51 -25.78 -12.01
C ASN A 543 -32.89 -24.47 -12.51
N LEU A 544 -31.81 -24.55 -13.29
CA LEU A 544 -31.18 -23.37 -13.91
C LEU A 544 -32.16 -22.66 -14.86
N THR A 545 -32.87 -23.44 -15.67
CA THR A 545 -33.85 -22.91 -16.63
C THR A 545 -35.04 -22.26 -15.90
N GLU A 546 -35.53 -22.88 -14.83
CA GLU A 546 -36.59 -22.33 -13.99
C GLU A 546 -36.17 -21.02 -13.30
N TYR A 547 -34.92 -20.95 -12.81
CA TYR A 547 -34.36 -19.75 -12.22
C TYR A 547 -34.28 -18.60 -13.23
N ILE A 548 -33.77 -18.85 -14.45
CA ILE A 548 -33.72 -17.85 -15.53
C ILE A 548 -35.14 -17.35 -15.84
N ASN A 549 -36.09 -18.27 -16.09
CA ASN A 549 -37.45 -17.92 -16.44
C ASN A 549 -38.19 -17.12 -15.36
N THR A 550 -37.84 -17.35 -14.09
CA THR A 550 -38.46 -16.68 -12.94
C THR A 550 -37.84 -15.30 -12.69
N ASN A 551 -36.53 -15.16 -12.87
CA ASN A 551 -35.78 -14.01 -12.39
C ASN A 551 -35.26 -13.06 -13.48
N TYR A 552 -34.99 -13.54 -14.70
CA TYR A 552 -34.40 -12.73 -15.78
C TYR A 552 -35.50 -12.11 -16.64
N THR A 553 -36.31 -11.26 -16.00
CA THR A 553 -37.44 -10.55 -16.63
C THR A 553 -37.06 -9.10 -16.92
N ALA A 554 -37.69 -8.51 -17.94
CA ALA A 554 -37.34 -7.16 -18.41
C ALA A 554 -37.43 -6.09 -17.31
N ASP A 555 -38.43 -6.18 -16.43
CA ASP A 555 -38.67 -5.25 -15.31
C ASP A 555 -37.64 -5.34 -14.18
N ARG A 556 -36.79 -6.37 -14.19
CA ARG A 556 -35.73 -6.62 -13.19
C ARG A 556 -34.33 -6.43 -13.75
N MET A 557 -34.20 -5.94 -14.98
CA MET A 557 -32.93 -5.83 -15.68
C MET A 557 -32.67 -4.40 -16.15
N VAL A 558 -31.43 -3.96 -15.97
CA VAL A 558 -30.95 -2.64 -16.39
C VAL A 558 -29.73 -2.79 -17.28
N LEU A 559 -29.80 -2.35 -18.53
CA LEU A 559 -28.62 -2.21 -19.40
C LEU A 559 -27.96 -0.86 -19.14
N VAL A 560 -26.72 -0.90 -18.68
CA VAL A 560 -25.93 0.28 -18.35
C VAL A 560 -24.81 0.46 -19.36
N GLY A 561 -24.53 1.71 -19.76
CA GLY A 561 -23.36 2.07 -20.54
C GLY A 561 -22.65 3.31 -20.00
N ALA A 562 -21.34 3.22 -19.81
CA ALA A 562 -20.50 4.35 -19.41
C ALA A 562 -19.30 4.49 -20.35
N GLY A 563 -19.00 5.71 -20.80
CA GLY A 563 -17.89 6.01 -21.71
C GLY A 563 -18.36 6.61 -23.04
N GLY A 564 -17.67 6.30 -24.13
CA GLY A 564 -17.87 6.90 -25.45
C GLY A 564 -19.11 6.46 -26.23
N ILE A 565 -20.11 5.83 -25.59
CA ILE A 565 -21.36 5.39 -26.22
C ILE A 565 -22.50 6.42 -26.01
N PRO A 566 -23.10 6.99 -27.06
CA PRO A 566 -24.27 7.85 -26.93
C PRO A 566 -25.51 7.10 -26.45
N HIS A 567 -26.36 7.77 -25.65
CA HIS A 567 -27.57 7.13 -25.08
C HIS A 567 -28.50 6.53 -26.13
N GLN A 568 -28.81 7.29 -27.18
CA GLN A 568 -29.72 6.85 -28.24
C GLN A 568 -29.20 5.61 -28.99
N ASP A 569 -27.88 5.45 -29.07
CA ASP A 569 -27.27 4.27 -29.69
C ASP A 569 -27.45 3.04 -28.79
N LEU A 570 -27.26 3.19 -27.48
CA LEU A 570 -27.50 2.09 -26.54
C LEU A 570 -28.99 1.73 -26.44
N VAL A 571 -29.89 2.71 -26.44
CA VAL A 571 -31.35 2.45 -26.47
C VAL A 571 -31.75 1.67 -27.72
N ARG A 572 -31.21 2.03 -28.88
CA ARG A 572 -31.47 1.30 -30.14
C ARG A 572 -30.98 -0.15 -30.07
N LEU A 573 -29.79 -0.38 -29.52
CA LEU A 573 -29.25 -1.73 -29.30
C LEU A 573 -30.11 -2.51 -28.29
N ALA A 574 -30.57 -1.86 -27.23
CA ALA A 574 -31.43 -2.47 -26.23
C ALA A 574 -32.79 -2.89 -26.82
N GLU A 575 -33.42 -2.02 -27.61
CA GLU A 575 -34.69 -2.34 -28.29
C GLU A 575 -34.50 -3.53 -29.24
N GLN A 576 -33.40 -3.56 -30.00
CA GLN A 576 -33.08 -4.64 -30.93
C GLN A 576 -32.86 -5.99 -30.23
N HIS A 577 -32.13 -6.01 -29.11
CA HIS A 577 -31.66 -7.26 -28.50
C HIS A 577 -32.48 -7.71 -27.28
N PHE A 578 -33.10 -6.77 -26.55
CA PHE A 578 -33.83 -7.03 -25.30
C PHE A 578 -35.33 -6.64 -25.38
N GLY A 579 -35.80 -6.03 -26.46
CA GLY A 579 -37.20 -5.63 -26.62
C GLY A 579 -38.22 -6.78 -26.59
N SER A 580 -37.77 -8.02 -26.82
CA SER A 580 -38.60 -9.23 -26.77
C SER A 580 -38.61 -9.94 -25.41
N LEU A 581 -37.85 -9.45 -24.43
CA LEU A 581 -37.80 -10.06 -23.09
C LEU A 581 -39.19 -9.99 -22.41
N PRO A 582 -39.59 -11.05 -21.69
CA PRO A 582 -40.85 -11.06 -20.95
C PRO A 582 -40.78 -10.09 -19.75
N SER A 583 -41.81 -9.28 -19.58
CA SER A 583 -41.93 -8.32 -18.46
C SER A 583 -42.35 -8.93 -17.13
N LYS A 584 -42.74 -10.21 -17.12
CA LYS A 584 -43.22 -10.92 -15.92
C LYS A 584 -42.85 -12.39 -16.00
N PRO A 585 -42.73 -13.07 -14.83
CA PRO A 585 -42.54 -14.51 -14.81
C PRO A 585 -43.67 -15.25 -15.55
N PRO A 586 -43.38 -16.37 -16.23
CA PRO A 586 -44.31 -17.03 -17.13
C PRO A 586 -45.48 -17.75 -16.42
N THR A 587 -45.36 -18.01 -15.11
CA THR A 587 -46.37 -18.72 -14.32
C THR A 587 -46.74 -17.95 -13.06
N SER A 588 -47.97 -18.17 -12.58
CA SER A 588 -48.43 -17.61 -11.31
C SER A 588 -47.61 -18.12 -10.12
N ALA A 589 -47.11 -19.35 -10.19
CA ALA A 589 -46.22 -19.94 -9.17
C ALA A 589 -44.87 -19.21 -9.12
N ALA A 590 -44.24 -18.94 -10.27
CA ALA A 590 -43.00 -18.17 -10.36
C ALA A 590 -43.18 -16.73 -9.86
N ALA A 591 -44.32 -16.11 -10.18
CA ALA A 591 -44.67 -14.78 -9.66
C ALA A 591 -44.86 -14.77 -8.13
N ALA A 592 -45.51 -15.79 -7.57
CA ALA A 592 -45.66 -15.92 -6.13
C ALA A 592 -44.32 -16.17 -5.42
N LEU A 593 -43.44 -16.97 -6.03
CA LEU A 593 -42.09 -17.25 -5.51
C LEU A 593 -41.24 -15.97 -5.47
N SER A 594 -41.24 -15.19 -6.56
CA SER A 594 -40.58 -13.89 -6.62
C SER A 594 -41.14 -12.90 -5.59
N ALA A 595 -42.45 -12.92 -5.33
CA ALA A 595 -43.07 -12.09 -4.30
C ALA A 595 -42.65 -12.48 -2.88
N GLU A 596 -42.58 -13.78 -2.57
CA GLU A 596 -42.13 -14.26 -1.25
C GLU A 596 -40.66 -13.91 -0.99
N GLN A 597 -39.81 -13.97 -2.02
CA GLN A 597 -38.38 -13.62 -1.92
C GLN A 597 -38.15 -12.13 -1.65
N LYS A 598 -39.12 -11.27 -2.03
CA LYS A 598 -39.13 -9.82 -1.76
C LYS A 598 -39.73 -9.46 -0.40
N ARG A 599 -40.11 -10.45 0.41
CA ARG A 599 -40.57 -10.20 1.78
C ARG A 599 -39.44 -9.60 2.61
N GLN A 600 -39.78 -8.60 3.41
CA GLN A 600 -38.84 -7.96 4.33
C GLN A 600 -38.29 -9.00 5.31
N PRO A 601 -36.96 -9.14 5.41
CA PRO A 601 -36.34 -10.04 6.35
C PRO A 601 -36.36 -9.42 7.75
N GLU A 602 -36.44 -10.28 8.75
CA GLU A 602 -36.34 -9.93 10.17
C GLU A 602 -34.89 -10.14 10.63
N PHE A 603 -34.29 -9.09 11.18
CA PHE A 603 -32.98 -9.21 11.82
C PHE A 603 -33.12 -9.89 13.18
N ILE A 604 -32.34 -10.93 13.42
CA ILE A 604 -32.34 -11.72 14.66
C ILE A 604 -31.02 -11.52 15.40
N GLY A 605 -31.11 -11.09 16.66
CA GLY A 605 -29.97 -11.05 17.57
C GLY A 605 -29.52 -12.44 17.98
N SER A 606 -28.33 -12.85 17.54
CA SER A 606 -27.79 -14.17 17.85
C SER A 606 -26.29 -14.24 17.67
N GLU A 607 -25.69 -15.38 18.04
CA GLU A 607 -24.27 -15.62 17.81
C GLU A 607 -24.01 -16.99 17.18
N VAL A 608 -22.90 -17.08 16.45
CA VAL A 608 -22.28 -18.33 16.01
C VAL A 608 -20.79 -18.29 16.30
N ARG A 609 -20.27 -19.38 16.89
CA ARG A 609 -18.88 -19.50 17.33
C ARG A 609 -18.29 -20.79 16.77
N ILE A 610 -17.32 -20.66 15.89
CA ILE A 610 -16.57 -21.77 15.30
C ILE A 610 -15.19 -21.75 15.91
N ARG A 611 -15.07 -22.38 17.07
CA ARG A 611 -13.82 -22.45 17.82
C ARG A 611 -12.88 -23.43 17.14
N ASP A 612 -11.74 -22.90 16.69
CA ASP A 612 -10.62 -23.67 16.18
C ASP A 612 -9.32 -23.09 16.75
N ASP A 613 -8.85 -23.71 17.83
CA ASP A 613 -7.65 -23.29 18.54
C ASP A 613 -6.35 -23.58 17.77
N THR A 614 -6.44 -24.22 16.59
CA THR A 614 -5.29 -24.44 15.70
C THR A 614 -4.98 -23.22 14.84
N LEU A 615 -5.95 -22.30 14.68
CA LEU A 615 -5.77 -21.06 13.93
C LEU A 615 -5.06 -20.00 14.79
N PRO A 616 -4.09 -19.26 14.22
CA PRO A 616 -3.28 -18.30 14.97
C PRO A 616 -4.01 -17.01 15.33
N THR A 617 -5.16 -16.74 14.72
CA THR A 617 -5.93 -15.51 14.84
C THR A 617 -7.40 -15.79 15.12
N ALA A 618 -8.04 -14.87 15.82
CA ALA A 618 -9.48 -14.78 15.99
C ALA A 618 -10.05 -13.81 14.95
N HIS A 619 -11.10 -14.23 14.25
CA HIS A 619 -11.84 -13.42 13.30
C HIS A 619 -13.26 -13.24 13.81
N ILE A 620 -13.68 -11.99 14.04
CA ILE A 620 -14.92 -11.67 14.77
C ILE A 620 -15.66 -10.57 14.01
N ALA A 621 -16.91 -10.82 13.61
CA ALA A 621 -17.79 -9.79 13.09
C ALA A 621 -18.99 -9.59 14.02
N LEU A 622 -19.28 -8.32 14.32
CA LEU A 622 -20.42 -7.86 15.10
C LEU A 622 -21.26 -6.95 14.21
N ALA A 623 -22.57 -7.13 14.20
CA ALA A 623 -23.47 -6.23 13.49
C ALA A 623 -24.77 -5.98 14.26
N ALA A 624 -25.28 -4.76 14.19
CA ALA A 624 -26.69 -4.45 14.45
C ALA A 624 -27.46 -4.41 13.12
N GLU A 625 -28.79 -4.36 13.20
CA GLU A 625 -29.61 -4.12 12.02
C GLU A 625 -29.26 -2.75 11.40
N GLY A 626 -28.86 -2.78 10.14
CA GLY A 626 -28.55 -1.59 9.35
C GLY A 626 -29.79 -0.91 8.78
N VAL A 627 -29.59 -0.29 7.62
CA VAL A 627 -30.64 0.43 6.88
C VAL A 627 -30.65 0.00 5.43
N SER A 628 -31.81 0.16 4.79
CA SER A 628 -32.00 -0.08 3.36
C SER A 628 -31.32 0.99 2.52
N TRP A 629 -31.01 0.68 1.25
CA TRP A 629 -30.60 1.67 0.23
C TRP A 629 -31.57 2.85 0.08
N LYS A 630 -32.85 2.65 0.40
CA LYS A 630 -33.92 3.66 0.24
C LYS A 630 -34.18 4.47 1.50
N ASP A 631 -33.52 4.12 2.61
CA ASP A 631 -33.73 4.77 3.90
C ASP A 631 -33.12 6.18 3.90
N ASP A 632 -33.80 7.13 4.54
CA ASP A 632 -33.29 8.50 4.71
C ASP A 632 -31.99 8.51 5.54
N ASP A 633 -31.81 7.51 6.41
CA ASP A 633 -30.61 7.34 7.22
C ASP A 633 -29.44 6.69 6.47
N TYR A 634 -29.57 6.29 5.20
CA TYR A 634 -28.52 5.59 4.45
C TYR A 634 -27.15 6.30 4.51
N PHE A 635 -27.12 7.60 4.18
CA PHE A 635 -25.88 8.38 4.26
C PHE A 635 -25.46 8.70 5.71
N THR A 636 -26.41 8.78 6.64
CA THR A 636 -26.11 8.96 8.07
C THR A 636 -25.41 7.73 8.63
N ALA A 637 -25.83 6.52 8.23
CA ALA A 637 -25.21 5.24 8.60
C ALA A 637 -23.78 5.14 8.06
N LEU A 638 -23.53 5.57 6.82
CA LEU A 638 -22.18 5.65 6.24
C LEU A 638 -21.28 6.67 6.96
N VAL A 639 -21.83 7.85 7.33
CA VAL A 639 -21.07 8.82 8.12
C VAL A 639 -20.75 8.27 9.52
N ALA A 640 -21.70 7.58 10.17
CA ALA A 640 -21.46 6.92 11.45
C ALA A 640 -20.37 5.83 11.32
N GLN A 641 -20.41 5.01 10.27
CA GLN A 641 -19.38 4.01 9.95
C GLN A 641 -18.01 4.67 9.74
N ALA A 642 -17.94 5.77 9.00
CA ALA A 642 -16.69 6.51 8.77
C ALA A 642 -16.14 7.19 10.05
N ILE A 643 -16.97 7.50 11.05
CA ILE A 643 -16.50 7.98 12.37
C ILE A 643 -15.76 6.87 13.11
N VAL A 644 -16.28 5.65 13.11
CA VAL A 644 -15.60 4.46 13.67
C VAL A 644 -14.34 4.16 12.87
N GLY A 645 -14.46 4.21 11.54
CA GLY A 645 -13.35 4.07 10.60
C GLY A 645 -12.82 2.65 10.48
N ASN A 646 -11.66 2.55 9.83
CA ASN A 646 -10.91 1.32 9.60
C ASN A 646 -9.49 1.50 10.13
N TRP A 647 -8.85 0.41 10.53
CA TRP A 647 -7.51 0.42 11.09
C TRP A 647 -6.82 -0.91 10.83
N ASP A 648 -5.55 -0.87 10.49
CA ASP A 648 -4.71 -2.05 10.30
C ASP A 648 -3.30 -1.70 10.79
N ARG A 649 -2.75 -2.56 11.65
CA ARG A 649 -1.40 -2.39 12.21
C ARG A 649 -0.31 -2.26 11.15
N ALA A 650 -0.53 -2.81 9.96
CA ALA A 650 0.41 -2.77 8.84
C ALA A 650 0.43 -1.40 8.13
N MET A 651 -0.57 -0.54 8.38
CA MET A 651 -0.60 0.80 7.79
C MET A 651 0.42 1.71 8.46
N GLY A 652 1.30 2.34 7.69
CA GLY A 652 2.34 3.23 8.22
C GLY A 652 1.82 4.45 8.98
N ASN A 653 0.55 4.84 8.77
CA ASN A 653 -0.12 5.91 9.53
C ASN A 653 -1.02 5.38 10.67
N SER A 654 -1.01 4.08 10.95
CA SER A 654 -1.80 3.42 12.01
C SER A 654 -1.79 4.17 13.34
N PRO A 655 -0.62 4.60 13.88
CA PRO A 655 -0.55 5.28 15.18
C PRO A 655 -1.21 6.67 15.21
N TYR A 656 -1.49 7.25 14.04
CA TYR A 656 -1.94 8.63 13.88
C TYR A 656 -3.35 8.73 13.30
N LEU A 657 -4.07 7.61 13.18
CA LEU A 657 -5.45 7.61 12.68
C LEU A 657 -6.38 8.35 13.65
N GLY A 658 -7.24 9.20 13.08
CA GLY A 658 -8.08 10.13 13.84
C GLY A 658 -9.30 9.51 14.52
N SER A 659 -9.59 8.22 14.29
CA SER A 659 -10.65 7.51 15.00
C SER A 659 -10.22 7.18 16.44
N LYS A 660 -11.18 7.33 17.37
CA LYS A 660 -10.92 7.05 18.79
C LYS A 660 -10.67 5.57 19.04
N LEU A 661 -11.36 4.69 18.32
CA LEU A 661 -11.16 3.24 18.42
C LEU A 661 -9.76 2.86 17.91
N SER A 662 -9.33 3.41 16.77
CA SER A 662 -7.98 3.18 16.21
C SER A 662 -6.88 3.51 17.21
N SER A 663 -6.94 4.71 17.81
CA SER A 663 -5.97 5.14 18.83
C SER A 663 -5.96 4.24 20.06
N PHE A 664 -7.10 3.66 20.42
CA PHE A 664 -7.21 2.77 21.59
C PHE A 664 -6.67 1.37 21.28
N VAL A 665 -7.03 0.81 20.14
CA VAL A 665 -6.58 -0.52 19.68
C VAL A 665 -5.06 -0.54 19.50
N GLU A 666 -4.48 0.47 18.85
CA GLU A 666 -3.02 0.61 18.66
C GLU A 666 -2.28 0.65 20.00
N ARG A 667 -2.69 1.55 20.92
CA ARG A 667 -1.96 1.77 22.19
C ARG A 667 -1.95 0.55 23.10
N ASN A 668 -2.98 -0.29 23.01
CA ASN A 668 -3.15 -1.46 23.86
C ASN A 668 -2.85 -2.78 23.11
N ASN A 669 -2.45 -2.72 21.84
CA ASN A 669 -2.15 -3.88 20.99
C ASN A 669 -3.28 -4.95 21.03
N LEU A 670 -4.53 -4.51 20.80
CA LEU A 670 -5.72 -5.36 20.97
C LEU A 670 -6.11 -6.13 19.72
N ALA A 671 -5.78 -5.64 18.53
CA ALA A 671 -6.14 -6.25 17.26
C ALA A 671 -5.00 -6.12 16.25
N ASN A 672 -5.05 -6.97 15.22
CA ASN A 672 -4.24 -6.85 14.01
C ASN A 672 -4.87 -5.83 13.05
N SER A 673 -6.19 -5.90 12.90
CA SER A 673 -6.97 -4.96 12.11
C SER A 673 -8.42 -4.89 12.58
N PHE A 674 -9.10 -3.80 12.21
CA PHE A 674 -10.55 -3.73 12.22
C PHE A 674 -11.08 -2.95 11.03
N MET A 675 -12.27 -3.35 10.57
CA MET A 675 -13.00 -2.67 9.50
C MET A 675 -14.44 -2.45 9.94
N SER A 676 -14.88 -1.20 10.03
CA SER A 676 -16.30 -0.91 10.20
C SER A 676 -17.00 -1.01 8.85
N PHE A 677 -18.18 -1.60 8.81
CA PHE A 677 -18.96 -1.80 7.59
C PHE A 677 -20.41 -1.34 7.75
N SER A 678 -21.02 -0.96 6.63
CA SER A 678 -22.43 -0.59 6.53
C SER A 678 -22.97 -1.19 5.24
N THR A 679 -23.36 -2.47 5.29
CA THR A 679 -23.92 -3.21 4.17
C THR A 679 -25.41 -2.93 4.10
N SER A 680 -25.90 -2.44 2.96
CA SER A 680 -27.33 -2.18 2.75
C SER A 680 -27.89 -3.16 1.72
N TYR A 681 -29.14 -3.54 1.94
CA TYR A 681 -29.96 -4.34 1.03
C TYR A 681 -31.23 -3.56 0.67
N SER A 682 -32.05 -4.12 -0.21
CA SER A 682 -33.26 -3.47 -0.69
C SER A 682 -34.22 -3.00 0.41
N ASP A 683 -34.28 -3.67 1.56
CA ASP A 683 -35.24 -3.45 2.65
C ASP A 683 -34.67 -3.61 4.08
N THR A 684 -33.39 -3.94 4.24
CA THR A 684 -32.68 -4.05 5.52
C THR A 684 -31.17 -3.80 5.32
N GLY A 685 -30.34 -4.02 6.33
CA GLY A 685 -28.88 -3.97 6.21
C GLY A 685 -28.16 -4.56 7.41
N LEU A 686 -26.82 -4.58 7.36
CA LEU A 686 -25.95 -4.88 8.49
C LEU A 686 -25.02 -3.70 8.70
N TRP A 687 -25.05 -3.13 9.90
CA TRP A 687 -24.11 -2.08 10.30
C TRP A 687 -23.24 -2.63 11.43
N GLY A 688 -21.92 -2.60 11.25
CA GLY A 688 -21.07 -3.40 12.12
C GLY A 688 -19.57 -3.13 12.05
N ILE A 689 -18.83 -4.05 12.67
CA ILE A 689 -17.38 -4.05 12.71
C ILE A 689 -16.86 -5.48 12.60
N TYR A 690 -15.84 -5.64 11.77
CA TYR A 690 -15.05 -6.85 11.63
C TYR A 690 -13.69 -6.64 12.30
N LEU A 691 -13.26 -7.60 13.11
CA LEU A 691 -12.12 -7.54 14.00
C LEU A 691 -11.25 -8.77 13.75
N VAL A 692 -9.94 -8.55 13.61
CA VAL A 692 -8.95 -9.64 13.52
C VAL A 692 -7.91 -9.43 14.60
N SER A 693 -7.65 -10.45 15.42
CA SER A 693 -6.66 -10.34 16.50
C SER A 693 -5.90 -11.64 16.72
N GLU A 694 -4.58 -11.53 16.93
CA GLU A 694 -3.70 -12.59 17.45
C GLU A 694 -3.59 -12.53 18.99
N ASN A 695 -4.08 -11.46 19.63
CA ASN A 695 -4.05 -11.29 21.08
C ASN A 695 -5.25 -11.99 21.74
N MET A 696 -5.09 -13.29 21.97
CA MET A 696 -6.14 -14.17 22.51
C MET A 696 -6.64 -13.77 23.90
N THR A 697 -5.78 -13.15 24.71
CA THR A 697 -6.10 -12.74 26.08
C THR A 697 -6.82 -11.41 26.17
N GLY A 698 -6.85 -10.62 25.08
CA GLY A 698 -7.46 -9.29 25.03
C GLY A 698 -8.71 -9.22 24.15
N LEU A 699 -9.30 -10.36 23.77
CA LEU A 699 -10.48 -10.39 22.90
C LEU A 699 -11.72 -9.79 23.58
N ASP A 700 -11.85 -9.97 24.90
CA ASP A 700 -12.91 -9.37 25.71
C ASP A 700 -12.80 -7.85 25.74
N ASP A 701 -11.60 -7.31 25.99
CA ASP A 701 -11.31 -5.89 25.91
C ASP A 701 -11.58 -5.36 24.50
N LEU A 702 -11.12 -6.04 23.45
CA LEU A 702 -11.33 -5.62 22.07
C LEU A 702 -12.81 -5.42 21.75
N ILE A 703 -13.66 -6.42 22.05
CA ILE A 703 -15.10 -6.34 21.82
C ILE A 703 -15.73 -5.26 22.70
N HIS A 704 -15.38 -5.22 23.99
CA HIS A 704 -15.91 -4.22 24.92
C HIS A 704 -15.64 -2.79 24.44
N PHE A 705 -14.42 -2.51 24.00
CA PHE A 705 -14.05 -1.17 23.53
C PHE A 705 -14.62 -0.83 22.15
N ALA A 706 -14.84 -1.82 21.28
CA ALA A 706 -15.56 -1.62 20.02
C ALA A 706 -17.04 -1.24 20.27
N LEU A 707 -17.76 -1.98 21.12
CA LEU A 707 -19.16 -1.69 21.45
C LEU A 707 -19.32 -0.42 22.30
N ARG A 708 -18.34 -0.11 23.14
CA ARG A 708 -18.24 1.17 23.84
C ARG A 708 -18.15 2.35 22.85
N GLU A 709 -17.46 2.18 21.74
CA GLU A 709 -17.41 3.21 20.70
C GLU A 709 -18.78 3.39 20.03
N TRP A 710 -19.51 2.30 19.77
CA TRP A 710 -20.89 2.37 19.27
C TRP A 710 -21.81 3.08 20.25
N SER A 711 -21.78 2.69 21.52
CA SER A 711 -22.53 3.36 22.58
C SER A 711 -22.21 4.86 22.66
N ARG A 712 -20.93 5.25 22.50
CA ARG A 712 -20.51 6.65 22.50
C ARG A 712 -21.15 7.45 21.36
N LEU A 713 -21.35 6.84 20.19
CA LEU A 713 -22.00 7.51 19.06
C LEU A 713 -23.40 8.01 19.41
N SER A 714 -24.08 7.40 20.39
CA SER A 714 -25.43 7.80 20.81
C SER A 714 -25.50 9.08 21.64
N PHE A 715 -24.41 9.52 22.27
CA PHE A 715 -24.47 10.66 23.21
C PHE A 715 -23.27 11.61 23.19
N ASN A 716 -22.17 11.25 22.51
CA ASN A 716 -20.96 12.07 22.52
C ASN A 716 -20.23 12.01 21.19
N VAL A 717 -20.80 12.65 20.17
CA VAL A 717 -20.19 12.87 18.85
C VAL A 717 -19.85 14.34 18.70
N THR A 718 -18.62 14.64 18.28
CA THR A 718 -18.19 16.03 18.05
C THR A 718 -18.36 16.43 16.58
N ALA A 719 -18.65 17.70 16.33
CA ALA A 719 -18.71 18.25 14.97
C ALA A 719 -17.42 18.01 14.17
N ALA A 720 -16.26 18.01 14.83
CA ALA A 720 -14.98 17.75 14.17
C ALA A 720 -14.85 16.29 13.67
N GLU A 721 -15.38 15.31 14.41
CA GLU A 721 -15.42 13.90 13.97
C GLU A 721 -16.36 13.75 12.76
N VAL A 722 -17.54 14.37 12.81
CA VAL A 722 -18.52 14.34 11.73
C VAL A 722 -17.95 14.97 10.46
N GLU A 723 -17.36 16.16 10.54
CA GLU A 723 -16.80 16.83 9.36
C GLU A 723 -15.62 16.06 8.76
N ARG A 724 -14.81 15.38 9.59
CA ARG A 724 -13.76 14.47 9.11
C ARG A 724 -14.36 13.26 8.39
N ALA A 725 -15.35 12.61 8.98
CA ALA A 725 -16.00 11.45 8.42
C ALA A 725 -16.71 11.78 7.09
N LYS A 726 -17.41 12.91 7.01
CA LYS A 726 -17.98 13.43 5.76
C LYS A 726 -16.91 13.66 4.71
N ALA A 727 -15.78 14.28 5.07
CA ALA A 727 -14.70 14.54 4.12
C ALA A 727 -14.08 13.23 3.59
N GLN A 728 -13.89 12.23 4.46
CA GLN A 728 -13.41 10.90 4.06
C GLN A 728 -14.42 10.19 3.16
N LEU A 729 -15.70 10.19 3.51
CA LEU A 729 -16.77 9.56 2.72
C LEU A 729 -16.91 10.21 1.34
N LYS A 730 -16.96 11.55 1.27
CA LYS A 730 -17.00 12.32 0.02
C LYS A 730 -15.80 12.00 -0.87
N ALA A 731 -14.60 11.96 -0.31
CA ALA A 731 -13.39 11.61 -1.04
C ALA A 731 -13.44 10.16 -1.53
N SER A 732 -13.86 9.22 -0.68
CA SER A 732 -13.99 7.80 -1.03
C SER A 732 -14.96 7.59 -2.19
N ILE A 733 -16.13 8.23 -2.15
CA ILE A 733 -17.14 8.11 -3.22
C ILE A 733 -16.58 8.65 -4.54
N LEU A 734 -16.00 9.86 -4.55
CA LEU A 734 -15.45 10.41 -5.81
C LEU A 734 -14.29 9.59 -6.37
N LEU A 735 -13.35 9.18 -5.51
CA LEU A 735 -12.21 8.39 -5.93
C LEU A 735 -12.63 7.00 -6.41
N SER A 736 -13.74 6.46 -5.89
CA SER A 736 -14.29 5.20 -6.37
C SER A 736 -14.91 5.30 -7.77
N LEU A 737 -15.28 6.49 -8.25
CA LEU A 737 -15.89 6.69 -9.57
C LEU A 737 -14.85 6.85 -10.69
N ASP A 738 -13.60 6.44 -10.48
CA ASP A 738 -12.55 6.52 -11.49
C ASP A 738 -12.66 5.37 -12.53
N GLY A 739 -12.76 5.76 -13.80
CA GLY A 739 -12.89 4.83 -14.93
C GLY A 739 -14.33 4.43 -15.29
N THR A 740 -14.51 3.98 -16.54
CA THR A 740 -15.85 3.66 -17.09
C THR A 740 -16.53 2.48 -16.38
N THR A 741 -15.77 1.50 -15.90
CA THR A 741 -16.31 0.33 -15.22
C THR A 741 -16.90 0.69 -13.86
N ALA A 742 -16.20 1.51 -13.07
CA ALA A 742 -16.70 1.96 -11.78
C ALA A 742 -17.94 2.85 -11.92
N VAL A 743 -17.96 3.74 -12.92
CA VAL A 743 -19.15 4.54 -13.25
C VAL A 743 -20.33 3.67 -13.66
N ALA A 744 -20.12 2.66 -14.53
CA ALA A 744 -21.17 1.73 -14.93
C ALA A 744 -21.72 0.94 -13.73
N GLU A 745 -20.86 0.48 -12.84
CA GLU A 745 -21.24 -0.23 -11.62
C GLU A 745 -22.08 0.65 -10.69
N ASP A 746 -21.66 1.90 -10.48
CA ASP A 746 -22.41 2.86 -9.68
C ASP A 746 -23.80 3.16 -10.27
N ILE A 747 -23.89 3.36 -11.59
CA ILE A 747 -25.17 3.55 -12.28
C ILE A 747 -26.07 2.33 -12.10
N GLY A 748 -25.57 1.13 -12.39
CA GLY A 748 -26.34 -0.11 -12.34
C GLY A 748 -26.87 -0.40 -10.95
N ARG A 749 -25.99 -0.36 -9.95
CA ARG A 749 -26.35 -0.59 -8.55
C ARG A 749 -27.38 0.42 -8.04
N GLN A 750 -27.22 1.71 -8.31
CA GLN A 750 -28.16 2.72 -7.82
C GLN A 750 -29.53 2.64 -8.50
N ILE A 751 -29.57 2.41 -9.81
CA ILE A 751 -30.84 2.33 -10.55
C ILE A 751 -31.61 1.07 -10.19
N ILE A 752 -30.93 -0.07 -10.05
CA ILE A 752 -31.63 -1.31 -9.72
C ILE A 752 -32.21 -1.29 -8.29
N THR A 753 -31.52 -0.64 -7.37
CA THR A 753 -31.95 -0.54 -5.97
C THR A 753 -32.96 0.59 -5.74
N THR A 754 -32.70 1.79 -6.25
CA THR A 754 -33.49 3.01 -5.93
C THR A 754 -34.31 3.56 -7.09
N GLY A 755 -34.13 3.02 -8.31
CA GLY A 755 -34.80 3.50 -9.53
C GLY A 755 -34.19 4.77 -10.14
N ARG A 756 -33.17 5.36 -9.50
CA ARG A 756 -32.48 6.55 -9.99
C ARG A 756 -31.01 6.53 -9.56
N ARG A 757 -30.18 7.31 -10.24
CA ARG A 757 -28.82 7.59 -9.79
C ARG A 757 -28.74 8.97 -9.18
N LEU A 758 -28.22 9.08 -7.96
CA LEU A 758 -27.82 10.34 -7.36
C LEU A 758 -26.50 10.78 -7.97
N SER A 759 -26.45 12.03 -8.46
CA SER A 759 -25.20 12.59 -8.94
C SER A 759 -24.21 12.78 -7.77
N PRO A 760 -22.89 12.84 -8.04
CA PRO A 760 -21.92 13.17 -7.00
C PRO A 760 -22.25 14.48 -6.27
N GLU A 761 -22.80 15.48 -6.98
CA GLU A 761 -23.23 16.75 -6.39
C GLU A 761 -24.43 16.60 -5.44
N ASP A 762 -25.39 15.73 -5.78
CA ASP A 762 -26.53 15.43 -4.91
C ASP A 762 -26.10 14.67 -3.66
N ILE A 763 -25.19 13.70 -3.82
CA ILE A 763 -24.56 12.97 -2.71
C ILE A 763 -23.80 13.95 -1.82
N GLU A 764 -23.02 14.87 -2.40
CA GLU A 764 -22.28 15.89 -1.65
C GLU A 764 -23.19 16.74 -0.79
N ARG A 765 -24.31 17.18 -1.37
CA ARG A 765 -25.31 18.03 -0.72
C ARG A 765 -25.96 17.29 0.44
N THR A 766 -26.34 16.04 0.21
CA THR A 766 -26.96 15.17 1.22
C THR A 766 -26.01 14.92 2.38
N ILE A 767 -24.78 14.48 2.11
CA ILE A 767 -23.75 14.26 3.13
C ILE A 767 -23.40 15.57 3.85
N GLY A 768 -23.40 16.69 3.13
CA GLY A 768 -23.09 18.01 3.69
C GLY A 768 -24.08 18.48 4.77
N GLN A 769 -25.33 18.03 4.70
CA GLN A 769 -26.41 18.43 5.63
C GLN A 769 -26.39 17.67 6.96
N ILE A 770 -25.79 16.48 7.02
CA ILE A 770 -25.76 15.62 8.22
C ILE A 770 -25.09 16.36 9.39
N THR A 771 -25.66 16.33 10.58
CA THR A 771 -25.10 16.97 11.77
C THR A 771 -24.66 15.94 12.80
N GLU A 772 -23.95 16.38 13.84
CA GLU A 772 -23.66 15.54 15.01
C GLU A 772 -24.93 15.01 15.67
N LYS A 773 -26.02 15.79 15.63
CA LYS A 773 -27.31 15.37 16.16
C LYS A 773 -27.90 14.22 15.34
N ASP A 774 -27.84 14.30 14.01
CA ASP A 774 -28.38 13.25 13.15
C ASP A 774 -27.64 11.91 13.36
N VAL A 775 -26.31 11.95 13.54
CA VAL A 775 -25.51 10.78 13.89
C VAL A 775 -25.90 10.22 15.26
N MET A 776 -26.07 11.08 16.27
CA MET A 776 -26.49 10.65 17.61
C MET A 776 -27.92 10.08 17.60
N ASP A 777 -28.84 10.69 16.86
CA ASP A 777 -30.23 10.23 16.73
C ASP A 777 -30.31 8.90 15.98
N PHE A 778 -29.47 8.69 14.96
CA PHE A 778 -29.29 7.40 14.30
C PHE A 778 -28.76 6.34 15.28
N ALA A 779 -27.65 6.62 15.98
CA ALA A 779 -27.05 5.69 16.91
C ALA A 779 -27.98 5.34 18.09
N ASN A 780 -28.78 6.28 18.59
CA ASN A 780 -29.81 6.00 19.60
C ASN A 780 -30.91 5.06 19.11
N ARG A 781 -31.31 5.14 17.84
CA ARG A 781 -32.38 4.29 17.29
C ARG A 781 -31.87 2.93 16.84
N LYS A 782 -30.68 2.87 16.26
CA LYS A 782 -30.17 1.70 15.53
C LYS A 782 -29.06 0.94 16.25
N LEU A 783 -28.40 1.55 17.24
CA LEU A 783 -27.30 0.91 17.97
C LEU A 783 -27.60 0.78 19.47
N TRP A 784 -28.10 1.83 20.11
CA TRP A 784 -28.34 1.83 21.55
C TRP A 784 -29.38 0.80 21.96
N ASP A 785 -29.00 -0.07 22.89
CA ASP A 785 -29.85 -1.14 23.44
C ASP A 785 -30.52 -2.00 22.35
N GLN A 786 -29.86 -2.18 21.21
CA GLN A 786 -30.29 -3.08 20.16
C GLN A 786 -29.63 -4.45 20.32
N ASP A 787 -30.35 -5.48 19.86
CA ASP A 787 -29.78 -6.81 19.73
C ASP A 787 -28.74 -6.83 18.58
N ILE A 788 -27.73 -7.67 18.71
CA ILE A 788 -26.65 -7.79 17.73
C ILE A 788 -26.51 -9.21 17.20
N ALA A 789 -26.03 -9.34 15.97
CA ALA A 789 -25.56 -10.59 15.40
C ALA A 789 -24.04 -10.67 15.58
N MET A 790 -23.52 -11.81 16.04
CA MET A 790 -22.09 -12.07 16.14
C MET A 790 -21.69 -13.35 15.40
N SER A 791 -20.62 -13.27 14.63
CA SER A 791 -19.94 -14.42 14.02
C SER A 791 -18.49 -14.41 14.43
N ALA A 792 -17.99 -15.52 14.98
CA ALA A 792 -16.60 -15.62 15.43
C ALA A 792 -15.99 -16.96 15.01
N VAL A 793 -14.79 -16.92 14.42
CA VAL A 793 -14.06 -18.09 13.89
C VAL A 793 -12.61 -18.06 14.35
N GLY A 794 -12.05 -19.22 14.71
CA GLY A 794 -10.65 -19.40 15.09
C GLY A 794 -10.45 -19.51 16.60
N SER A 795 -9.32 -18.99 17.09
CA SER A 795 -8.95 -19.06 18.52
C SER A 795 -9.75 -18.04 19.35
N ILE A 796 -11.02 -18.36 19.65
CA ILE A 796 -12.01 -17.41 20.18
C ILE A 796 -12.39 -17.63 21.65
N GLU A 797 -11.58 -18.36 22.42
CA GLU A 797 -11.87 -18.67 23.83
C GLU A 797 -11.99 -17.42 24.71
N GLY A 798 -11.30 -16.33 24.38
CA GLY A 798 -11.36 -15.07 25.11
C GLY A 798 -12.66 -14.27 24.95
N ILE A 799 -13.58 -14.69 24.07
CA ILE A 799 -14.84 -13.97 23.82
C ILE A 799 -15.86 -14.25 24.94
N LEU A 800 -16.31 -13.19 25.63
CA LEU A 800 -17.34 -13.26 26.66
C LEU A 800 -18.70 -13.75 26.12
N ASP A 801 -19.59 -14.23 26.98
CA ASP A 801 -20.92 -14.72 26.58
C ASP A 801 -21.78 -13.63 25.94
N TYR A 802 -22.72 -14.03 25.08
CA TYR A 802 -23.60 -13.11 24.36
C TYR A 802 -24.31 -12.10 25.27
N ASN A 803 -24.74 -12.49 26.47
CA ASN A 803 -25.45 -11.57 27.37
C ASN A 803 -24.55 -10.43 27.85
N ARG A 804 -23.26 -10.69 28.08
CA ARG A 804 -22.29 -9.64 28.42
C ARG A 804 -22.04 -8.71 27.26
N ILE A 805 -21.87 -9.26 26.06
CA ILE A 805 -21.67 -8.47 24.84
C ILE A 805 -22.92 -7.60 24.57
N ARG A 806 -24.12 -8.16 24.71
CA ARG A 806 -25.39 -7.45 24.58
C ARG A 806 -25.57 -6.36 25.64
N ALA A 807 -25.08 -6.58 26.86
CA ALA A 807 -25.12 -5.57 27.92
C ALA A 807 -24.27 -4.33 27.57
N ASP A 808 -23.16 -4.51 26.84
CA ASP A 808 -22.28 -3.42 26.40
C ASP A 808 -22.89 -2.50 25.32
N MET A 809 -24.05 -2.88 24.76
CA MET A 809 -24.85 -2.04 23.85
C MET A 809 -25.60 -0.89 24.56
N SER A 810 -25.52 -0.84 25.90
CA SER A 810 -26.16 0.19 26.72
C SER A 810 -25.26 0.61 27.88
N ARG A 811 -25.50 1.79 28.47
CA ARG A 811 -24.74 2.28 29.64
C ARG A 811 -25.64 2.82 30.73
N ASN A 812 -25.42 2.35 31.95
CA ASN A 812 -26.13 2.79 33.17
C ASN A 812 -25.56 4.07 33.80
N THR A 813 -24.75 4.84 33.08
CA THR A 813 -24.13 6.08 33.59
C THR A 813 -24.98 7.33 33.33
N TYR A 814 -26.12 7.19 32.64
CA TYR A 814 -27.05 8.27 32.32
C TYR A 814 -28.38 8.07 33.02
#